data_AF-A0A4S8R377-F1
#
_entry.id   AF-A0A4S8R377-F1
#
_cell.length_a   1.000
_cell.length_b   1.000
_cell.length_c   1.000
_cell.angle_alpha   90.00
_cell.angle_beta   90.00
_cell.angle_gamma   90.00
#
_symmetry.space_group_name_H-M   'P 1'
#
loop_
_entity.id
_entity.type
_entity.pdbx_description
1 polymer ?
#
loop_
_entity_poly.entity_id
_entity_poly.type
_entity_poly.pdbx_seq_one_letter_code
_entity_poly.pdbx_strand_id
1 'polypeptide(L)'
;MSSESMESPEISNTTITDEETAGEPMVNDQQESLQSDVSQDTETGSESGTTKITFQPPGSSLCGSLAALSDQVSQMLTGDQLTKVAKLIHSHLPTTVGNPEMPVDGCPLLELIPIECRKQIWECLLYNPLLVESYAGDDYRAAFNLSPAILRVNKQTYNEGMDILYGRNRFLVQCTPYSSTCYRFAICALTRYQELENTSTAAEGDEQIIPAAKYVQHWSIVLSATVQGSPYTGNGLALLCRNIYMASIQSIEVLIIPRGIESGWDSADKYGDETQLALTLKPLERLRNIPRVTIRAAEFDEIPIDVMSEDEELADEFTPIFPNPVDEVRLITLIQGNSDVEIIEEMYKNLLTYAQTFERIEEFKLDMKRLNVENWYHMSEEPIDQPLEAERSSFDVSETTTDFFTSGNPFMSSSHPVESKLYLAKIAMKEDNVEGFKIHRTTLMRYLEPQYEAIEAASKDLVDFIKIEKRLDGFFDPREYHRSRCLDTANEAMVLLEDYASSFARRLERKTKLAIRKQKLLFESRYDALPREQLLRSCEMSYEKQWWNRFVDNYKKAVDDMDTQFLAIREARKKLYAWDLQSTVRETAFMPRALDEMIDWETYEPDMRVNEEWLEYRSYANNESLEHEYDHESDLNNHGWASVE
;
A
#
# COMPACT_ATOMS: atom_id res chain seq x y z
N MET A 1 -23.31 -34.08 30.57
CA MET A 1 -23.69 -34.44 31.96
C MET A 1 -24.00 -33.15 32.70
N SER A 2 -24.64 -33.22 33.87
CA SER A 2 -25.18 -32.13 34.70
C SER A 2 -24.48 -30.77 34.55
N SER A 3 -25.13 -29.65 34.22
CA SER A 3 -26.34 -29.02 34.80
C SER A 3 -26.10 -28.40 36.18
N GLU A 4 -26.18 -27.07 36.26
CA GLU A 4 -26.95 -26.39 37.31
C GLU A 4 -27.26 -24.94 36.91
N SER A 5 -28.39 -24.44 37.41
CA SER A 5 -28.93 -23.09 37.18
C SER A 5 -29.68 -22.69 38.43
N MET A 6 -29.53 -21.45 38.89
CA MET A 6 -30.35 -20.91 39.99
C MET A 6 -30.86 -19.51 39.67
N GLU A 7 -32.07 -19.25 40.16
CA GLU A 7 -32.87 -18.06 39.91
C GLU A 7 -32.68 -17.00 41.02
N SER A 8 -33.28 -15.83 40.79
CA SER A 8 -33.41 -14.73 41.77
C SER A 8 -34.21 -15.14 43.03
N PRO A 9 -34.33 -14.25 44.03
CA PRO A 9 -35.57 -13.46 44.06
C PRO A 9 -35.43 -11.99 44.49
N GLU A 10 -36.51 -11.24 44.28
CA GLU A 10 -36.70 -9.84 44.66
C GLU A 10 -36.98 -9.67 46.17
N ILE A 11 -36.77 -8.47 46.71
CA ILE A 11 -37.40 -8.00 47.96
C ILE A 11 -37.98 -6.58 47.75
N SER A 12 -39.13 -6.30 48.36
CA SER A 12 -40.05 -5.22 48.02
C SER A 12 -40.01 -3.99 48.95
N ASN A 13 -40.35 -2.83 48.38
CA ASN A 13 -41.14 -1.70 48.91
C ASN A 13 -41.14 -1.37 50.43
N THR A 14 -40.93 -0.09 50.76
CA THR A 14 -41.63 0.59 51.88
C THR A 14 -41.85 2.08 51.51
N THR A 15 -42.80 2.77 52.16
CA THR A 15 -43.40 4.05 51.69
C THR A 15 -43.82 4.93 52.89
N ILE A 16 -44.08 6.24 52.69
CA ILE A 16 -44.69 7.22 53.64
C ILE A 16 -43.69 7.65 54.77
N THR A 17 -43.67 8.80 55.48
CA THR A 17 -44.40 10.10 55.62
C THR A 17 -43.38 11.29 55.54
N ASP A 18 -43.66 12.58 55.84
CA ASP A 18 -44.61 13.60 55.31
C ASP A 18 -44.44 14.94 56.12
N GLU A 19 -44.73 16.12 55.51
CA GLU A 19 -45.02 17.45 56.14
C GLU A 19 -43.87 18.20 56.95
N GLU A 20 -43.86 19.53 57.21
CA GLU A 20 -44.80 20.65 56.96
C GLU A 20 -44.15 22.09 56.92
N THR A 21 -44.94 23.07 56.43
CA THR A 21 -45.07 24.55 56.72
C THR A 21 -43.98 25.66 56.67
N ALA A 22 -44.36 26.71 55.92
CA ALA A 22 -44.40 28.17 56.25
C ALA A 22 -43.23 29.15 55.93
N GLY A 23 -43.57 30.30 55.31
CA GLY A 23 -42.67 31.46 55.14
C GLY A 23 -43.05 32.53 54.08
N GLU A 24 -44.21 33.19 54.17
CA GLU A 24 -44.60 34.35 53.31
C GLU A 24 -44.16 35.70 53.96
N PRO A 25 -44.03 36.85 53.23
CA PRO A 25 -45.22 37.63 52.78
C PRO A 25 -45.08 38.48 51.48
N MET A 26 -46.21 39.07 51.06
CA MET A 26 -46.39 40.00 49.92
C MET A 26 -45.88 41.44 50.13
N VAL A 27 -45.66 42.20 49.02
CA VAL A 27 -45.89 43.67 48.93
C VAL A 27 -46.45 44.05 47.54
N ASN A 28 -47.35 45.05 47.52
CA ASN A 28 -48.07 45.63 46.37
C ASN A 28 -48.01 47.18 46.46
N ASP A 29 -48.30 48.02 45.45
CA ASP A 29 -48.91 47.83 44.11
C ASP A 29 -48.46 48.95 43.12
N GLN A 30 -49.27 49.23 42.07
CA GLN A 30 -49.25 50.39 41.14
C GLN A 30 -48.26 50.31 39.96
N GLN A 31 -48.63 50.36 38.66
CA GLN A 31 -49.83 50.83 37.92
C GLN A 31 -49.94 52.36 37.72
N GLU A 32 -49.57 52.83 36.54
CA GLU A 32 -50.23 53.98 35.88
C GLU A 32 -50.22 53.80 34.35
N SER A 33 -51.11 54.50 33.65
CA SER A 33 -51.38 54.36 32.21
C SER A 33 -51.63 55.73 31.59
N LEU A 34 -51.74 55.84 30.24
CA LEU A 34 -52.81 56.57 29.53
C LEU A 34 -52.53 56.69 28.01
N GLN A 35 -53.62 56.55 27.22
CA GLN A 35 -53.94 57.19 25.92
C GLN A 35 -52.91 57.14 24.75
N SER A 36 -53.23 56.78 23.50
CA SER A 36 -54.45 56.81 22.66
C SER A 36 -54.98 58.20 22.25
N ASP A 37 -54.72 58.64 21.00
CA ASP A 37 -55.76 58.54 19.96
C ASP A 37 -55.33 58.88 18.51
N VAL A 38 -56.20 58.43 17.61
CA VAL A 38 -56.22 58.43 16.13
C VAL A 38 -56.03 59.80 15.45
N SER A 39 -55.37 59.84 14.29
CA SER A 39 -55.70 60.77 13.18
C SER A 39 -55.27 60.24 11.79
N GLN A 40 -56.25 60.19 10.88
CA GLN A 40 -56.12 60.13 9.40
C GLN A 40 -56.18 61.58 8.84
N ASP A 41 -55.84 61.97 7.61
CA ASP A 41 -55.24 61.36 6.39
C ASP A 41 -54.41 62.46 5.69
N THR A 42 -53.44 62.13 4.82
CA THR A 42 -53.32 62.71 3.45
C THR A 42 -52.22 62.06 2.61
N GLU A 43 -52.39 62.09 1.29
CA GLU A 43 -51.48 61.52 0.30
C GLU A 43 -50.27 62.44 0.02
N THR A 44 -49.09 61.88 -0.27
CA THR A 44 -48.47 61.95 -1.62
C THR A 44 -47.04 61.36 -1.68
N GLY A 45 -46.75 60.63 -2.76
CA GLY A 45 -45.50 60.79 -3.52
C GLY A 45 -44.16 60.22 -3.00
N SER A 46 -43.73 59.15 -3.68
CA SER A 46 -42.34 58.91 -4.13
C SER A 46 -41.28 58.29 -3.19
N GLU A 47 -40.83 57.11 -3.63
CA GLU A 47 -39.43 56.64 -3.68
C GLU A 47 -38.55 56.75 -2.41
N SER A 48 -38.54 55.67 -1.63
CA SER A 48 -37.39 55.31 -0.77
C SER A 48 -36.74 54.02 -1.28
N GLY A 49 -35.45 54.09 -1.63
CA GLY A 49 -34.67 52.93 -2.08
C GLY A 49 -34.15 52.12 -0.90
N THR A 50 -34.40 50.80 -0.89
CA THR A 50 -33.95 49.92 0.20
C THR A 50 -32.45 49.68 0.15
N THR A 51 -31.69 50.32 1.05
CA THR A 51 -30.24 50.15 1.16
C THR A 51 -29.87 48.75 1.67
N LYS A 52 -29.67 47.79 0.76
CA LYS A 52 -28.99 46.54 1.10
C LYS A 52 -27.53 46.83 1.49
N ILE A 53 -27.19 46.60 2.75
CA ILE A 53 -25.80 46.55 3.21
C ILE A 53 -25.22 45.21 2.73
N THR A 54 -24.68 45.22 1.52
CA THR A 54 -23.90 44.09 0.99
C THR A 54 -22.51 44.15 1.62
N PHE A 55 -22.21 43.26 2.57
CA PHE A 55 -20.82 42.98 2.94
C PHE A 55 -20.11 42.41 1.71
N GLN A 56 -19.24 43.20 1.09
CA GLN A 56 -18.25 42.68 0.15
C GLN A 56 -17.05 42.15 0.96
N PRO A 57 -16.53 40.95 0.67
CA PRO A 57 -15.22 40.55 1.18
C PRO A 57 -14.13 41.49 0.64
N PRO A 58 -13.02 41.70 1.37
CA PRO A 58 -11.97 42.60 0.93
C PRO A 58 -11.35 42.17 -0.40
N GLY A 59 -11.08 43.14 -1.27
CA GLY A 59 -10.54 42.91 -2.61
C GLY A 59 -9.16 42.23 -2.60
N SER A 60 -8.86 41.49 -3.66
CA SER A 60 -7.69 40.63 -3.79
C SER A 60 -6.35 41.35 -3.57
N SER A 61 -5.65 40.97 -2.49
CA SER A 61 -4.35 41.52 -2.06
C SER A 61 -3.20 41.32 -3.07
N LEU A 62 -3.38 40.45 -4.07
CA LEU A 62 -2.43 40.13 -5.15
C LEU A 62 -1.84 41.36 -5.88
N CYS A 63 -2.60 42.46 -5.98
CA CYS A 63 -2.12 43.66 -6.65
C CYS A 63 -0.96 44.34 -5.88
N GLY A 64 -0.94 44.21 -4.54
CA GLY A 64 0.14 44.75 -3.70
C GLY A 64 1.41 43.90 -3.75
N SER A 65 1.28 42.57 -3.69
CA SER A 65 2.43 41.66 -3.69
C SER A 65 3.15 41.63 -5.05
N LEU A 66 2.42 41.64 -6.17
CA LEU A 66 3.02 41.70 -7.51
C LEU A 66 3.75 43.03 -7.77
N ALA A 67 3.23 44.16 -7.26
CA ALA A 67 3.92 45.44 -7.35
C ALA A 67 5.21 45.46 -6.51
N ALA A 68 5.14 45.00 -5.25
CA ALA A 68 6.31 44.91 -4.38
C ALA A 68 7.40 43.97 -4.93
N LEU A 69 7.01 42.82 -5.49
CA LEU A 69 7.93 41.90 -6.17
C LEU A 69 8.56 42.55 -7.41
N SER A 70 7.76 43.26 -8.23
CA SER A 70 8.25 44.00 -9.39
C SER A 70 9.33 45.02 -9.00
N ASP A 71 9.12 45.77 -7.92
CA ASP A 71 10.08 46.76 -7.42
C ASP A 71 11.33 46.11 -6.82
N GLN A 72 11.21 44.98 -6.09
CA GLN A 72 12.37 44.25 -5.56
C GLN A 72 13.21 43.60 -6.66
N VAL A 73 12.58 42.90 -7.62
CA VAL A 73 13.29 42.26 -8.74
C VAL A 73 13.95 43.33 -9.64
N SER A 74 13.32 44.50 -9.81
CA SER A 74 13.91 45.63 -10.53
C SER A 74 15.12 46.27 -9.82
N GLN A 75 15.21 46.14 -8.48
CA GLN A 75 16.37 46.59 -7.70
C GLN A 75 17.53 45.57 -7.71
N MET A 76 17.23 44.29 -7.90
CA MET A 76 18.25 43.21 -7.91
C MET A 76 18.84 42.92 -9.31
N LEU A 77 18.14 43.28 -10.38
CA LEU A 77 18.63 43.11 -11.75
C LEU A 77 19.44 44.33 -12.22
N THR A 78 20.60 44.09 -12.86
CA THR A 78 21.34 45.16 -13.52
C THR A 78 20.56 45.72 -14.73
N GLY A 79 20.79 46.98 -15.10
CA GLY A 79 20.15 47.61 -16.27
C GLY A 79 20.38 46.83 -17.58
N ASP A 80 21.55 46.19 -17.71
CA ASP A 80 21.86 45.29 -18.83
C ASP A 80 21.04 43.98 -18.79
N GLN A 81 20.80 43.40 -17.60
CA GLN A 81 19.93 42.25 -17.46
C GLN A 81 18.47 42.60 -17.73
N LEU A 82 17.95 43.69 -17.17
CA LEU A 82 16.61 44.19 -17.48
C LEU A 82 16.44 44.41 -18.99
N THR A 83 17.43 45.00 -19.66
CA THR A 83 17.43 45.20 -21.11
C THR A 83 17.45 43.88 -21.90
N LYS A 84 18.18 42.85 -21.44
CA LYS A 84 18.21 41.52 -22.07
C LYS A 84 16.91 40.74 -21.85
N VAL A 85 16.37 40.75 -20.62
CA VAL A 85 15.08 40.15 -20.24
C VAL A 85 13.95 40.78 -21.06
N ALA A 86 13.89 42.11 -21.13
CA ALA A 86 12.89 42.81 -21.94
C ALA A 86 12.99 42.44 -23.43
N LYS A 87 14.21 42.33 -23.99
CA LYS A 87 14.43 41.91 -25.38
C LYS A 87 13.96 40.48 -25.64
N LEU A 88 14.26 39.53 -24.76
CA LEU A 88 13.82 38.14 -24.90
C LEU A 88 12.31 37.98 -24.73
N ILE A 89 11.69 38.71 -23.80
CA ILE A 89 10.22 38.76 -23.70
C ILE A 89 9.63 39.31 -25.01
N HIS A 90 10.20 40.36 -25.60
CA HIS A 90 9.74 40.89 -26.89
C HIS A 90 10.05 39.99 -28.10
N SER A 91 11.03 39.08 -28.03
CA SER A 91 11.34 38.13 -29.12
C SER A 91 10.65 36.77 -28.99
N HIS A 92 10.08 36.45 -27.83
CA HIS A 92 9.39 35.17 -27.56
C HIS A 92 7.92 35.33 -27.13
N LEU A 93 7.42 36.55 -26.93
CA LEU A 93 5.99 36.82 -26.98
C LEU A 93 5.45 36.42 -28.37
N PRO A 94 4.39 35.61 -28.47
CA PRO A 94 3.96 35.07 -29.75
C PRO A 94 3.32 36.15 -30.62
N THR A 95 4.02 36.56 -31.68
CA THR A 95 3.34 36.93 -32.93
C THR A 95 2.50 35.76 -33.40
N THR A 96 1.36 36.04 -34.03
CA THR A 96 0.25 35.10 -34.24
C THR A 96 0.49 33.98 -35.28
N VAL A 97 1.74 33.67 -35.61
CA VAL A 97 2.12 32.65 -36.62
C VAL A 97 3.38 31.88 -36.21
N GLY A 98 3.22 30.57 -36.00
CA GLY A 98 4.30 29.59 -35.95
C GLY A 98 4.78 29.19 -34.55
N ASN A 99 4.87 27.88 -34.29
CA ASN A 99 5.60 27.37 -33.13
C ASN A 99 7.10 27.69 -33.29
N PRO A 100 7.75 28.38 -32.34
CA PRO A 100 9.17 28.21 -32.14
C PRO A 100 9.42 26.81 -31.57
N GLU A 101 10.46 26.12 -32.02
CA GLU A 101 10.91 24.87 -31.39
C GLU A 101 11.36 25.21 -29.95
N MET A 102 10.68 24.65 -28.95
CA MET A 102 11.11 24.83 -27.56
C MET A 102 12.46 24.14 -27.34
N PRO A 103 13.47 24.80 -26.76
CA PRO A 103 14.71 24.14 -26.39
C PRO A 103 14.40 23.04 -25.36
N VAL A 104 14.93 21.84 -25.62
CA VAL A 104 14.65 20.64 -24.81
C VAL A 104 15.34 20.69 -23.44
N ASP A 105 16.43 21.46 -23.33
CA ASP A 105 17.14 21.76 -22.09
C ASP A 105 17.27 23.28 -21.89
N GLY A 106 17.01 23.73 -20.65
CA GLY A 106 17.19 25.11 -20.21
C GLY A 106 16.06 26.08 -20.59
N CYS A 107 15.90 27.15 -19.82
CA CYS A 107 15.07 28.29 -20.21
C CYS A 107 15.97 29.55 -20.30
N PRO A 108 16.31 30.03 -21.51
CA PRO A 108 17.23 31.17 -21.69
C PRO A 108 16.77 32.47 -21.00
N LEU A 109 15.48 32.61 -20.70
CA LEU A 109 14.95 33.72 -19.91
C LEU A 109 15.31 33.59 -18.42
N LEU A 110 15.21 32.38 -17.86
CA LEU A 110 15.56 32.11 -16.46
C LEU A 110 17.08 32.19 -16.25
N GLU A 111 17.89 31.74 -17.20
CA GLU A 111 19.36 31.80 -17.12
C GLU A 111 19.91 33.23 -16.93
N LEU A 112 19.21 34.26 -17.42
CA LEU A 112 19.61 35.66 -17.27
C LEU A 112 19.19 36.31 -15.95
N ILE A 113 18.19 35.75 -15.28
CA ILE A 113 17.68 36.21 -13.98
C ILE A 113 18.50 35.47 -12.90
N PRO A 114 19.18 36.15 -11.94
CA PRO A 114 19.92 35.50 -10.87
C PRO A 114 19.05 34.52 -10.08
N ILE A 115 19.64 33.40 -9.61
CA ILE A 115 18.91 32.35 -8.89
C ILE A 115 18.24 32.88 -7.61
N GLU A 116 18.79 33.94 -7.01
CA GLU A 116 18.24 34.68 -5.87
C GLU A 116 16.91 35.36 -6.25
N CYS A 117 16.87 36.04 -7.39
CA CYS A 117 15.65 36.66 -7.92
C CYS A 117 14.63 35.59 -8.33
N ARG A 118 15.08 34.47 -8.93
CA ARG A 118 14.19 33.35 -9.28
C ARG A 118 13.56 32.74 -8.03
N LYS A 119 14.33 32.54 -6.96
CA LYS A 119 13.83 32.07 -5.66
C LYS A 119 12.77 33.00 -5.06
N GLN A 120 12.93 34.32 -5.13
CA GLN A 120 11.88 35.26 -4.69
C GLN A 120 10.60 35.17 -5.54
N ILE A 121 10.74 35.03 -6.86
CA ILE A 121 9.59 34.81 -7.76
C ILE A 121 8.88 33.50 -7.42
N TRP A 122 9.62 32.42 -7.17
CA TRP A 122 9.07 31.13 -6.75
C TRP A 122 8.44 31.21 -5.35
N GLU A 123 9.04 31.93 -4.40
CA GLU A 123 8.47 32.18 -3.07
C GLU A 123 7.11 32.87 -3.18
N CYS A 124 6.97 33.96 -3.94
CA CYS A 124 5.68 34.64 -4.11
C CYS A 124 4.65 33.89 -4.97
N LEU A 125 5.02 32.79 -5.63
CA LEU A 125 4.11 31.93 -6.42
C LEU A 125 3.78 30.58 -5.74
N LEU A 126 4.60 30.14 -4.80
CA LEU A 126 4.59 28.77 -4.26
C LEU A 126 4.70 28.70 -2.73
N TYR A 127 5.09 29.76 -2.02
CA TYR A 127 5.04 29.80 -0.55
C TYR A 127 3.75 30.50 -0.09
N ASN A 128 3.01 29.85 0.81
CA ASN A 128 1.87 30.45 1.49
C ASN A 128 1.76 29.87 2.92
N PRO A 129 1.91 30.69 3.98
CA PRO A 129 1.85 30.21 5.35
C PRO A 129 0.45 29.67 5.74
N LEU A 130 -0.62 30.14 5.09
CA LEU A 130 -2.00 29.75 5.39
C LEU A 130 -2.28 28.24 5.13
N LEU A 131 -1.33 27.51 4.55
CA LEU A 131 -1.38 26.05 4.40
C LEU A 131 -1.31 25.27 5.73
N VAL A 132 -1.05 25.96 6.85
CA VAL A 132 -1.09 25.40 8.21
C VAL A 132 -2.42 25.62 8.94
N GLU A 133 -3.33 26.46 8.41
CA GLU A 133 -4.59 26.83 9.09
C GLU A 133 -5.69 25.81 8.74
N SER A 134 -6.66 25.55 9.62
CA SER A 134 -7.56 24.38 9.49
C SER A 134 -8.40 24.38 8.20
N TYR A 135 -8.92 25.55 7.82
CA TYR A 135 -9.66 25.78 6.57
C TYR A 135 -8.83 25.56 5.29
N ALA A 136 -7.51 25.28 5.41
CA ALA A 136 -6.68 24.84 4.30
C ALA A 136 -7.16 23.49 3.69
N GLY A 137 -7.86 22.68 4.49
CA GLY A 137 -8.63 21.52 4.05
C GLY A 137 -10.07 21.88 3.68
N ASP A 138 -10.81 22.49 4.63
CA ASP A 138 -12.28 22.51 4.65
C ASP A 138 -12.93 23.33 3.52
N ASP A 139 -12.43 24.54 3.23
CA ASP A 139 -13.08 25.42 2.27
C ASP A 139 -12.59 25.18 0.84
N TYR A 140 -13.37 24.41 0.07
CA TYR A 140 -13.17 24.23 -1.37
C TYR A 140 -13.11 25.57 -2.15
N ARG A 141 -13.65 26.68 -1.61
CA ARG A 141 -13.61 28.03 -2.19
C ARG A 141 -12.35 28.81 -1.80
N ALA A 142 -11.58 28.37 -0.82
CA ALA A 142 -10.37 29.05 -0.37
C ALA A 142 -9.32 29.09 -1.48
N ALA A 143 -8.97 30.30 -1.91
CA ALA A 143 -8.00 30.53 -2.97
C ALA A 143 -6.66 30.95 -2.35
N PHE A 144 -5.77 29.97 -2.11
CA PHE A 144 -4.41 30.21 -1.60
C PHE A 144 -3.51 30.99 -2.57
N ASN A 145 -4.00 31.32 -3.78
CA ASN A 145 -3.31 32.03 -4.87
C ASN A 145 -1.98 31.38 -5.34
N LEU A 146 -1.67 30.19 -4.83
CA LEU A 146 -0.55 29.35 -5.24
C LEU A 146 -0.70 28.98 -6.72
N SER A 147 0.42 28.97 -7.43
CA SER A 147 0.50 28.61 -8.85
C SER A 147 1.30 27.32 -9.09
N PRO A 148 0.95 26.17 -8.45
CA PRO A 148 1.74 24.94 -8.53
C PRO A 148 1.81 24.36 -9.96
N ALA A 149 0.90 24.76 -10.84
CA ALA A 149 0.96 24.47 -12.28
C ALA A 149 2.27 24.99 -12.94
N ILE A 150 2.91 26.02 -12.39
CA ILE A 150 4.19 26.55 -12.91
C ILE A 150 5.30 25.49 -12.87
N LEU A 151 5.25 24.56 -11.90
CA LEU A 151 6.21 23.44 -11.78
C LEU A 151 6.09 22.43 -12.93
N ARG A 152 4.97 22.45 -13.70
CA ARG A 152 4.77 21.59 -14.87
C ARG A 152 5.28 22.22 -16.18
N VAL A 153 5.74 23.47 -16.17
CA VAL A 153 6.11 24.21 -17.39
C VAL A 153 7.46 23.76 -17.96
N ASN A 154 8.47 23.53 -17.10
CA ASN A 154 9.76 22.98 -17.51
C ASN A 154 10.53 22.41 -16.31
N LYS A 155 11.56 21.60 -16.60
CA LYS A 155 12.40 20.89 -15.61
C LYS A 155 13.21 21.82 -14.68
N GLN A 156 13.62 22.99 -15.16
CA GLN A 156 14.34 23.97 -14.32
C GLN A 156 13.40 24.58 -13.27
N THR A 157 12.21 25.04 -13.69
CA THR A 157 11.19 25.57 -12.78
C THR A 157 10.69 24.51 -11.80
N TYR A 158 10.56 23.24 -12.24
CA TYR A 158 10.29 22.12 -11.34
C TYR A 158 11.35 22.02 -10.24
N ASN A 159 12.62 21.87 -10.62
CA ASN A 159 13.72 21.71 -9.67
C ASN A 159 13.88 22.91 -8.71
N GLU A 160 13.75 24.14 -9.20
CA GLU A 160 13.94 25.35 -8.38
C GLU A 160 12.74 25.67 -7.48
N GLY A 161 11.52 25.32 -7.89
CA GLY A 161 10.29 25.64 -7.16
C GLY A 161 9.79 24.53 -6.23
N MET A 162 10.17 23.26 -6.46
CA MET A 162 9.76 22.13 -5.63
C MET A 162 10.24 22.26 -4.17
N ASP A 163 11.49 22.69 -3.97
CA ASP A 163 12.08 22.97 -2.65
C ASP A 163 11.37 24.11 -1.90
N ILE A 164 10.65 24.99 -2.61
CA ILE A 164 9.88 26.07 -2.01
C ILE A 164 8.45 25.58 -1.69
N LEU A 165 7.78 24.95 -2.66
CA LEU A 165 6.40 24.47 -2.49
C LEU A 165 6.29 23.39 -1.41
N TYR A 166 7.23 22.45 -1.34
CA TYR A 166 7.15 21.32 -0.39
C TYR A 166 8.26 21.34 0.67
N GLY A 167 9.38 22.02 0.40
CA GLY A 167 10.50 22.14 1.34
C GLY A 167 10.45 23.34 2.29
N ARG A 168 9.54 24.31 2.09
CA ARG A 168 9.37 25.45 3.01
C ARG A 168 7.96 25.64 3.55
N ASN A 169 6.92 25.33 2.78
CA ASN A 169 5.58 25.33 3.34
C ASN A 169 5.44 24.21 4.37
N ARG A 170 4.62 24.50 5.38
CA ARG A 170 4.07 23.53 6.30
C ARG A 170 2.65 23.23 5.86
N PHE A 171 2.31 21.94 5.79
CA PHE A 171 0.96 21.50 5.43
C PHE A 171 0.25 20.97 6.68
N LEU A 172 -0.91 21.52 6.99
CA LEU A 172 -1.85 20.89 7.92
C LEU A 172 -2.55 19.72 7.21
N VAL A 173 -2.73 18.62 7.96
CA VAL A 173 -3.44 17.43 7.52
C VAL A 173 -4.29 16.88 8.66
N GLN A 174 -5.58 16.67 8.38
CA GLN A 174 -6.60 16.30 9.35
C GLN A 174 -6.78 14.78 9.36
N CYS A 175 -6.50 14.14 10.49
CA CYS A 175 -6.68 12.70 10.68
C CYS A 175 -7.80 12.40 11.69
N THR A 176 -8.91 13.15 11.59
CA THR A 176 -10.10 13.04 12.44
C THR A 176 -11.05 11.94 11.93
N PRO A 177 -11.72 11.19 12.81
CA PRO A 177 -12.52 10.03 12.41
C PRO A 177 -13.92 10.45 11.96
N TYR A 178 -14.05 10.70 10.65
CA TYR A 178 -15.26 11.21 9.99
C TYR A 178 -16.53 10.41 10.25
N SER A 179 -17.69 11.07 10.12
CA SER A 179 -19.00 10.40 10.13
C SER A 179 -19.18 9.46 8.93
N SER A 180 -20.06 8.47 9.09
CA SER A 180 -20.12 7.22 8.31
C SER A 180 -20.52 7.31 6.82
N THR A 181 -20.47 8.50 6.21
CA THR A 181 -20.89 8.74 4.83
C THR A 181 -19.75 8.94 3.84
N CYS A 182 -18.48 9.00 4.28
CA CYS A 182 -17.37 9.29 3.38
C CYS A 182 -16.03 8.67 3.83
N TYR A 183 -15.54 7.66 3.09
CA TYR A 183 -14.21 7.04 3.28
C TYR A 183 -13.06 7.94 2.77
N ARG A 184 -12.95 9.15 3.35
CA ARG A 184 -12.00 10.17 2.92
C ARG A 184 -10.56 9.83 3.31
N PHE A 185 -9.63 10.34 2.49
CA PHE A 185 -8.25 10.52 2.92
C PHE A 185 -8.17 11.62 3.99
N ALA A 186 -7.10 11.63 4.79
CA ALA A 186 -6.82 12.69 5.76
C ALA A 186 -6.76 14.09 5.11
N ILE A 187 -7.78 14.93 5.34
CA ILE A 187 -8.06 16.13 4.53
C ILE A 187 -6.90 17.13 4.63
N CYS A 188 -6.44 17.62 3.48
CA CYS A 188 -5.41 18.66 3.41
C CYS A 188 -5.44 19.42 2.08
N ALA A 189 -4.69 20.51 2.00
CA ALA A 189 -4.54 21.30 0.77
C ALA A 189 -3.96 20.53 -0.45
N LEU A 190 -3.49 19.29 -0.26
CA LEU A 190 -3.06 18.39 -1.35
C LEU A 190 -4.20 17.50 -1.89
N THR A 191 -5.23 17.16 -1.08
CA THR A 191 -6.35 16.28 -1.50
C THR A 191 -7.55 17.03 -2.06
N ARG A 192 -7.73 18.31 -1.70
CA ARG A 192 -8.91 19.16 -2.00
C ARG A 192 -9.47 19.14 -3.44
N TYR A 193 -8.70 18.67 -4.42
CA TYR A 193 -9.14 18.52 -5.82
C TYR A 193 -9.47 17.07 -6.21
N GLN A 194 -8.84 16.06 -5.57
CA GLN A 194 -9.16 14.64 -5.79
C GLN A 194 -10.58 14.31 -5.28
N GLU A 195 -10.99 14.97 -4.19
CA GLU A 195 -12.33 14.85 -3.59
C GLU A 195 -13.45 15.29 -4.55
N LEU A 196 -13.17 16.22 -5.46
CA LEU A 196 -14.16 16.72 -6.42
C LEU A 196 -14.39 15.74 -7.59
N GLU A 197 -13.32 15.12 -8.09
CA GLU A 197 -13.36 14.19 -9.23
C GLU A 197 -13.93 12.81 -8.86
N ASN A 198 -13.75 12.36 -7.60
CA ASN A 198 -14.24 11.08 -7.10
C ASN A 198 -15.77 10.93 -7.10
N THR A 199 -16.53 11.99 -7.40
CA THR A 199 -18.00 11.96 -7.50
C THR A 199 -18.54 11.22 -8.74
N SER A 200 -17.70 10.91 -9.74
CA SER A 200 -18.18 10.45 -11.06
C SER A 200 -17.77 9.04 -11.50
N THR A 201 -16.83 8.36 -10.83
CA THR A 201 -16.35 7.04 -11.28
C THR A 201 -16.07 6.09 -10.12
N ALA A 202 -16.82 4.98 -10.05
CA ALA A 202 -16.57 3.84 -9.17
C ALA A 202 -15.35 2.98 -9.63
N ALA A 203 -14.30 3.65 -10.11
CA ALA A 203 -13.00 3.04 -10.37
C ALA A 203 -12.20 3.08 -9.06
N GLU A 204 -12.48 2.10 -8.18
CA GLU A 204 -11.89 1.95 -6.84
C GLU A 204 -10.36 1.75 -6.93
N GLY A 205 -9.62 2.85 -7.08
CA GLY A 205 -8.16 2.84 -7.08
C GLY A 205 -7.63 2.56 -5.69
N ASP A 206 -7.05 1.35 -5.50
CA ASP A 206 -6.43 0.85 -4.26
C ASP A 206 -5.34 1.74 -3.62
N GLU A 207 -5.00 2.86 -4.26
CA GLU A 207 -3.89 3.74 -3.92
C GLU A 207 -4.41 5.17 -3.80
N GLN A 208 -5.04 5.50 -2.65
CA GLN A 208 -5.09 6.87 -2.13
C GLN A 208 -3.67 7.31 -1.69
N ILE A 209 -2.74 7.28 -2.64
CA ILE A 209 -1.37 7.76 -2.51
C ILE A 209 -1.36 9.18 -3.07
N ILE A 210 -0.98 10.16 -2.26
CA ILE A 210 -0.70 11.53 -2.69
C ILE A 210 0.75 11.56 -3.19
N PRO A 211 1.03 11.59 -4.51
CA PRO A 211 2.41 11.47 -5.00
C PRO A 211 3.26 12.71 -4.69
N ALA A 212 2.63 13.78 -4.19
CA ALA A 212 3.25 15.00 -3.68
C ALA A 212 3.64 14.93 -2.19
N ALA A 213 2.96 14.13 -1.37
CA ALA A 213 3.18 14.10 0.08
C ALA A 213 4.61 13.68 0.44
N LYS A 214 5.22 12.79 -0.35
CA LYS A 214 6.61 12.35 -0.20
C LYS A 214 7.67 13.45 -0.34
N TYR A 215 7.31 14.62 -0.89
CA TYR A 215 8.22 15.78 -1.02
C TYR A 215 8.06 16.78 0.14
N VAL A 216 6.99 16.67 0.94
CA VAL A 216 6.69 17.63 2.02
C VAL A 216 7.66 17.42 3.18
N GLN A 217 8.37 18.50 3.53
CA GLN A 217 9.37 18.49 4.60
C GLN A 217 8.80 18.92 5.96
N HIS A 218 7.65 19.59 5.99
CA HIS A 218 7.03 20.11 7.22
C HIS A 218 5.54 19.75 7.28
N TRP A 219 5.16 18.96 8.28
CA TRP A 219 3.77 18.56 8.52
C TRP A 219 3.25 19.07 9.87
N SER A 220 2.00 19.53 9.89
CA SER A 220 1.16 19.63 11.10
C SER A 220 0.03 18.60 10.97
N ILE A 221 -0.14 17.73 11.96
CA ILE A 221 -1.06 16.59 11.89
C ILE A 221 -2.09 16.75 13.00
N VAL A 222 -3.35 17.04 12.63
CA VAL A 222 -4.45 17.19 13.59
C VAL A 222 -5.08 15.83 13.88
N LEU A 223 -5.14 15.47 15.16
CA LEU A 223 -5.70 14.22 15.66
C LEU A 223 -6.87 14.49 16.61
N SER A 224 -7.94 13.72 16.43
CA SER A 224 -8.99 13.57 17.43
C SER A 224 -8.43 12.93 18.71
N ALA A 225 -8.92 13.38 19.87
CA ALA A 225 -8.74 12.70 21.15
C ALA A 225 -9.85 11.67 21.42
N THR A 226 -10.90 11.61 20.59
CA THR A 226 -11.90 10.54 20.65
C THR A 226 -11.33 9.20 20.19
N VAL A 227 -11.84 8.12 20.80
CA VAL A 227 -11.41 6.75 20.55
C VAL A 227 -12.63 5.94 20.10
N GLN A 228 -12.86 5.90 18.79
CA GLN A 228 -13.98 5.14 18.24
C GLN A 228 -13.76 3.64 18.43
N GLY A 229 -14.73 2.97 19.05
CA GLY A 229 -14.68 1.54 19.42
C GLY A 229 -14.72 0.53 18.26
N SER A 230 -14.32 0.92 17.04
CA SER A 230 -14.26 0.07 15.86
C SER A 230 -12.88 0.20 15.20
N PRO A 231 -12.05 -0.85 15.14
CA PRO A 231 -10.76 -0.81 14.45
C PRO A 231 -10.90 -0.69 12.92
N TYR A 232 -12.13 -0.74 12.39
CA TYR A 232 -12.43 -0.68 10.97
C TYR A 232 -12.69 0.75 10.46
N THR A 233 -12.90 1.75 11.33
CA THR A 233 -12.99 3.14 10.87
C THR A 233 -11.59 3.65 10.48
N GLY A 234 -11.48 4.20 9.27
CA GLY A 234 -10.19 4.41 8.60
C GLY A 234 -9.27 5.34 9.38
N ASN A 235 -8.21 4.79 9.99
CA ASN A 235 -7.20 5.57 10.70
C ASN A 235 -6.42 6.45 9.69
N GLY A 236 -6.82 7.72 9.59
CA GLY A 236 -6.23 8.72 8.69
C GLY A 236 -4.74 8.94 8.96
N LEU A 237 -4.29 8.82 10.22
CA LEU A 237 -2.88 8.93 10.59
C LEU A 237 -2.07 7.74 10.05
N ALA A 238 -2.60 6.51 10.11
CA ALA A 238 -1.96 5.36 9.49
C ALA A 238 -1.85 5.52 7.96
N LEU A 239 -2.91 6.04 7.32
CA LEU A 239 -2.95 6.31 5.89
C LEU A 239 -1.99 7.44 5.46
N LEU A 240 -1.82 8.47 6.30
CA LEU A 240 -0.80 9.50 6.15
C LEU A 240 0.62 8.92 6.31
N CYS A 241 0.87 8.12 7.35
CA CYS A 241 2.18 7.49 7.58
C CYS A 241 2.59 6.61 6.39
N ARG A 242 1.65 5.84 5.81
CA ARG A 242 1.84 5.08 4.55
C ARG A 242 2.28 5.93 3.35
N ASN A 243 1.92 7.22 3.33
CA ASN A 243 2.28 8.15 2.27
C ASN A 243 3.65 8.81 2.47
N ILE A 244 4.14 8.89 3.72
CA ILE A 244 5.30 9.73 4.08
C ILE A 244 6.45 8.97 4.76
N TYR A 245 6.36 7.64 4.97
CA TYR A 245 7.41 6.84 5.62
C TYR A 245 8.77 6.84 4.87
N MET A 246 8.78 7.15 3.57
CA MET A 246 9.98 7.33 2.73
C MET A 246 10.25 8.79 2.35
N ALA A 247 9.58 9.75 2.99
CA ALA A 247 9.75 11.19 2.75
C ALA A 247 10.93 11.77 3.55
N SER A 248 11.60 12.78 3.00
CA SER A 248 12.73 13.46 3.65
C SER A 248 12.27 14.53 4.66
N ILE A 249 11.45 14.14 5.64
CA ILE A 249 10.75 15.06 6.55
C ILE A 249 11.72 15.73 7.52
N GLN A 250 11.65 17.06 7.61
CA GLN A 250 12.46 17.90 8.50
C GLN A 250 11.74 18.25 9.81
N SER A 251 10.40 18.32 9.81
CA SER A 251 9.62 18.38 11.04
C SER A 251 8.21 17.78 10.94
N ILE A 252 7.78 17.14 12.02
CA ILE A 252 6.36 16.81 12.30
C ILE A 252 5.92 17.51 13.58
N GLU A 253 4.71 18.05 13.55
CA GLU A 253 4.01 18.58 14.71
C GLU A 253 2.66 17.89 14.82
N VAL A 254 2.39 17.24 15.95
CA VAL A 254 1.15 16.51 16.21
C VAL A 254 0.28 17.38 17.12
N LEU A 255 -0.94 17.65 16.66
CA LEU A 255 -1.89 18.57 17.24
C LEU A 255 -3.09 17.77 17.73
N ILE A 256 -3.19 17.56 19.04
CA ILE A 256 -4.28 16.80 19.64
C ILE A 256 -5.41 17.76 20.00
N ILE A 257 -6.63 17.49 19.55
CA ILE A 257 -7.78 18.35 19.85
C ILE A 257 -8.14 18.23 21.35
N PRO A 258 -8.25 19.35 22.10
CA PRO A 258 -8.67 19.33 23.50
C PRO A 258 -10.06 18.73 23.71
N ARG A 259 -10.24 18.00 24.82
CA ARG A 259 -11.57 17.56 25.27
C ARG A 259 -12.41 18.78 25.62
N GLY A 260 -13.66 18.75 25.15
CA GLY A 260 -14.62 19.85 25.25
C GLY A 260 -15.01 20.46 23.91
N ILE A 261 -14.29 20.10 22.83
CA ILE A 261 -14.51 20.64 21.47
C ILE A 261 -15.17 19.61 20.54
N GLU A 262 -14.73 18.36 20.55
CA GLU A 262 -15.28 17.32 19.67
C GLU A 262 -16.59 16.74 20.24
N SER A 263 -17.57 16.50 19.36
CA SER A 263 -18.94 16.11 19.74
C SER A 263 -19.04 15.00 20.80
N GLY A 264 -19.97 15.13 21.75
CA GLY A 264 -20.15 14.27 22.91
C GLY A 264 -18.92 14.21 23.82
N TRP A 265 -18.34 15.38 24.12
CA TRP A 265 -17.22 15.54 25.06
C TRP A 265 -17.58 15.19 26.51
N ASP A 266 -18.86 15.16 26.84
CA ASP A 266 -19.42 14.70 28.11
C ASP A 266 -19.29 13.16 28.27
N SER A 267 -19.44 12.41 27.18
CA SER A 267 -19.43 10.96 27.15
C SER A 267 -18.06 10.38 27.54
N ALA A 268 -18.03 9.70 28.69
CA ALA A 268 -16.86 8.94 29.15
C ALA A 268 -16.52 7.75 28.23
N ASP A 269 -17.45 7.29 27.39
CA ASP A 269 -17.24 6.19 26.44
C ASP A 269 -16.59 6.65 25.12
N LYS A 270 -16.59 7.97 24.82
CA LYS A 270 -16.01 8.54 23.59
C LYS A 270 -14.52 8.91 23.71
N TYR A 271 -14.06 9.33 24.89
CA TYR A 271 -12.70 9.84 25.11
C TYR A 271 -11.89 8.82 25.90
N GLY A 272 -10.82 8.31 25.28
CA GLY A 272 -9.95 7.32 25.91
C GLY A 272 -8.95 7.93 26.91
N ASP A 273 -8.27 7.05 27.64
CA ASP A 273 -7.15 7.42 28.51
C ASP A 273 -5.82 7.57 27.74
N GLU A 274 -4.75 7.88 28.46
CA GLU A 274 -3.37 7.99 27.92
C GLU A 274 -2.95 6.74 27.11
N THR A 275 -3.46 5.55 27.44
CA THR A 275 -3.11 4.29 26.79
C THR A 275 -3.83 4.14 25.45
N GLN A 276 -5.09 4.57 25.36
CA GLN A 276 -5.83 4.58 24.10
C GLN A 276 -5.27 5.64 23.13
N LEU A 277 -4.89 6.81 23.64
CA LEU A 277 -4.20 7.82 22.83
C LEU A 277 -2.84 7.31 22.31
N ALA A 278 -2.09 6.53 23.11
CA ALA A 278 -0.88 5.86 22.63
C ALA A 278 -1.16 4.83 21.51
N LEU A 279 -2.31 4.14 21.52
CA LEU A 279 -2.75 3.29 20.40
C LEU A 279 -3.10 4.12 19.16
N THR A 280 -3.80 5.25 19.31
CA THR A 280 -4.08 6.18 18.19
C THR A 280 -2.79 6.71 17.56
N LEU A 281 -1.78 7.06 18.36
CA LEU A 281 -0.48 7.56 17.92
C LEU A 281 0.44 6.48 17.31
N LYS A 282 0.18 5.19 17.57
CA LYS A 282 1.03 4.06 17.16
C LYS A 282 1.50 4.09 15.68
N PRO A 283 0.72 4.52 14.67
CA PRO A 283 1.19 4.49 13.28
C PRO A 283 2.41 5.39 13.01
N LEU A 284 2.63 6.43 13.83
CA LEU A 284 3.85 7.26 13.80
C LEU A 284 5.11 6.44 14.10
N GLU A 285 5.02 5.28 14.76
CA GLU A 285 6.13 4.36 15.00
C GLU A 285 6.73 3.77 13.70
N ARG A 286 6.15 4.03 12.52
CA ARG A 286 6.80 3.75 11.23
C ARG A 286 7.80 4.82 10.77
N LEU A 287 7.72 6.05 11.28
CA LEU A 287 8.49 7.17 10.75
C LEU A 287 9.90 7.20 11.37
N ARG A 288 10.91 7.63 10.61
CA ARG A 288 12.34 7.60 11.01
C ARG A 288 13.10 8.81 10.52
N ASN A 289 14.22 9.10 11.19
CA ASN A 289 15.18 10.16 10.85
C ASN A 289 14.61 11.59 10.82
N ILE A 290 13.48 11.87 11.47
CA ILE A 290 12.85 13.20 11.45
C ILE A 290 13.44 14.06 12.57
N PRO A 291 14.24 15.12 12.30
CA PRO A 291 15.00 15.79 13.35
C PRO A 291 14.14 16.50 14.41
N ARG A 292 12.97 17.00 14.02
CA ARG A 292 12.08 17.79 14.88
C ARG A 292 10.70 17.13 14.96
N VAL A 293 10.35 16.65 16.15
CA VAL A 293 9.02 16.12 16.46
C VAL A 293 8.51 16.85 17.70
N THR A 294 7.27 17.31 17.66
CA THR A 294 6.59 17.95 18.81
C THR A 294 5.15 17.47 18.88
N ILE A 295 4.68 17.12 20.07
CA ILE A 295 3.28 16.77 20.35
C ILE A 295 2.72 17.87 21.26
N ARG A 296 1.57 18.46 20.90
CA ARG A 296 0.89 19.48 21.72
C ARG A 296 -0.62 19.50 21.48
N ALA A 297 -1.32 20.31 22.26
CA ALA A 297 -2.72 20.64 22.00
C ALA A 297 -2.82 21.52 20.72
N ALA A 298 -3.89 21.31 19.95
CA ALA A 298 -4.26 22.18 18.84
C ALA A 298 -4.75 23.55 19.34
N GLU A 299 -4.39 24.62 18.63
CA GLU A 299 -4.99 25.96 18.81
C GLU A 299 -6.28 26.09 17.97
N PHE A 300 -7.17 27.02 18.30
CA PHE A 300 -8.54 27.05 17.75
C PHE A 300 -8.61 27.23 16.22
N ASP A 301 -7.63 27.89 15.61
CA ASP A 301 -7.45 28.07 14.18
C ASP A 301 -6.76 26.89 13.47
N GLU A 302 -6.25 25.93 14.23
CA GLU A 302 -5.75 24.63 13.75
C GLU A 302 -6.82 23.53 13.80
N ILE A 303 -7.93 23.74 14.52
CA ILE A 303 -9.02 22.77 14.65
C ILE A 303 -9.97 22.86 13.43
N PRO A 304 -10.26 21.75 12.74
CA PRO A 304 -11.24 21.69 11.65
C PRO A 304 -12.65 22.08 12.08
N ILE A 305 -13.38 22.76 11.19
CA ILE A 305 -14.70 23.34 11.53
C ILE A 305 -15.75 22.22 11.70
N ASP A 306 -15.62 21.14 10.93
CA ASP A 306 -16.50 19.97 10.93
C ASP A 306 -16.43 19.08 12.18
N VAL A 307 -15.38 19.23 13.00
CA VAL A 307 -15.26 18.57 14.31
C VAL A 307 -16.08 19.30 15.38
N MET A 308 -16.30 20.60 15.20
CA MET A 308 -17.16 21.40 16.05
C MET A 308 -18.62 21.16 15.63
N SER A 309 -19.44 20.58 16.52
CA SER A 309 -20.86 20.37 16.23
C SER A 309 -21.59 21.71 16.13
N GLU A 310 -22.35 21.95 15.06
CA GLU A 310 -23.22 23.13 14.94
C GLU A 310 -24.37 23.12 15.98
N ASP A 311 -24.69 21.96 16.55
CA ASP A 311 -25.85 21.72 17.44
C ASP A 311 -25.49 21.40 18.91
N GLU A 312 -24.20 21.23 19.28
CA GLU A 312 -23.80 20.94 20.67
C GLU A 312 -23.05 22.13 21.30
N GLU A 313 -23.33 22.41 22.59
CA GLU A 313 -22.58 23.42 23.34
C GLU A 313 -21.15 22.91 23.65
N LEU A 314 -20.15 23.76 23.36
CA LEU A 314 -18.76 23.55 23.77
C LEU A 314 -18.65 23.54 25.30
N ALA A 315 -17.67 22.82 25.86
CA ALA A 315 -17.42 22.82 27.29
C ALA A 315 -16.98 24.20 27.82
N ASP A 316 -17.38 24.53 29.06
CA ASP A 316 -16.90 25.73 29.78
C ASP A 316 -15.37 25.78 29.96
N GLU A 317 -14.72 24.61 30.00
CA GLU A 317 -13.27 24.45 30.15
C GLU A 317 -12.74 23.35 29.23
N PHE A 318 -11.74 23.68 28.41
CA PHE A 318 -11.10 22.75 27.48
C PHE A 318 -9.92 22.06 28.14
N THR A 319 -9.94 20.72 28.17
CA THR A 319 -8.88 19.91 28.80
C THR A 319 -7.94 19.32 27.74
N PRO A 320 -6.65 19.73 27.69
CA PRO A 320 -5.65 19.06 26.86
C PRO A 320 -5.47 17.60 27.26
N ILE A 321 -5.41 16.70 26.28
CA ILE A 321 -5.08 15.29 26.50
C ILE A 321 -3.74 15.01 25.83
N PHE A 322 -2.85 14.32 26.56
CA PHE A 322 -1.50 13.96 26.11
C PHE A 322 -1.24 12.47 26.32
N PRO A 323 -0.36 11.84 25.51
CA PRO A 323 0.15 10.51 25.84
C PRO A 323 0.92 10.54 27.16
N ASN A 324 1.10 9.38 27.79
CA ASN A 324 1.94 9.28 28.98
C ASN A 324 3.37 9.80 28.66
N PRO A 325 4.01 10.62 29.53
CA PRO A 325 5.34 11.18 29.24
C PRO A 325 6.43 10.14 28.95
N VAL A 326 6.29 8.90 29.44
CA VAL A 326 7.20 7.81 29.11
C VAL A 326 7.03 7.35 27.66
N ASP A 327 5.78 7.21 27.20
CA ASP A 327 5.44 6.86 25.82
C ASP A 327 5.68 8.01 24.84
N GLU A 328 5.47 9.26 25.26
CA GLU A 328 5.81 10.45 24.46
C GLU A 328 7.31 10.47 24.13
N VAL A 329 8.18 10.37 25.14
CA VAL A 329 9.63 10.33 24.98
C VAL A 329 10.07 9.11 24.17
N ARG A 330 9.45 7.94 24.41
CA ARG A 330 9.72 6.71 23.63
C ARG A 330 9.40 6.90 22.15
N LEU A 331 8.23 7.46 21.84
CA LEU A 331 7.75 7.69 20.48
C LEU A 331 8.61 8.73 19.75
N ILE A 332 8.87 9.89 20.38
CA ILE A 332 9.72 10.95 19.81
C ILE A 332 11.13 10.42 19.53
N THR A 333 11.74 9.70 20.48
CA THR A 333 13.08 9.10 20.30
C THR A 333 13.10 8.11 19.13
N LEU A 334 12.04 7.33 18.95
CA LEU A 334 11.91 6.33 17.90
C LEU A 334 11.67 6.96 16.50
N ILE A 335 10.96 8.09 16.42
CA ILE A 335 10.76 8.85 15.17
C ILE A 335 12.01 9.65 14.76
N GLN A 336 12.72 10.22 15.74
CA GLN A 336 14.02 10.89 15.51
C GLN A 336 15.13 9.90 15.16
N GLY A 337 15.04 8.67 15.65
CA GLY A 337 16.00 7.61 15.45
C GLY A 337 16.03 7.02 14.03
N ASN A 338 17.05 6.20 13.80
CA ASN A 338 17.30 5.47 12.55
C ASN A 338 17.15 3.94 12.73
N SER A 339 16.40 3.49 13.74
CA SER A 339 16.16 2.08 14.00
C SER A 339 15.37 1.42 12.88
N ASP A 340 15.56 0.11 12.69
CA ASP A 340 14.79 -0.68 11.73
C ASP A 340 13.27 -0.58 11.99
N VAL A 341 12.49 -0.84 10.95
CA VAL A 341 11.03 -0.65 10.94
C VAL A 341 10.37 -1.66 10.02
N GLU A 342 9.23 -2.21 10.45
CA GLU A 342 8.43 -3.11 9.62
C GLU A 342 7.43 -2.29 8.80
N ILE A 343 7.48 -2.44 7.48
CA ILE A 343 6.62 -1.70 6.56
C ILE A 343 5.65 -2.70 5.93
N ILE A 344 4.53 -2.90 6.62
CA ILE A 344 3.49 -3.90 6.32
C ILE A 344 2.94 -3.78 4.89
N GLU A 345 3.01 -2.60 4.29
CA GLU A 345 2.63 -2.31 2.91
C GLU A 345 3.61 -2.91 1.89
N GLU A 346 4.92 -2.83 2.13
CA GLU A 346 5.94 -3.45 1.28
C GLU A 346 6.06 -4.97 1.55
N MET A 347 5.81 -5.41 2.79
CA MET A 347 5.62 -6.83 3.12
C MET A 347 4.44 -7.41 2.34
N TYR A 348 3.31 -6.70 2.25
CA TYR A 348 2.14 -7.09 1.44
C TYR A 348 2.46 -7.09 -0.05
N LYS A 349 3.16 -6.09 -0.59
CA LYS A 349 3.58 -6.07 -2.00
C LYS A 349 4.44 -7.27 -2.36
N ASN A 350 5.39 -7.66 -1.50
CA ASN A 350 6.24 -8.83 -1.73
C ASN A 350 5.44 -10.14 -1.62
N LEU A 351 4.48 -10.24 -0.69
CA LEU A 351 3.56 -11.37 -0.57
C LEU A 351 2.64 -11.53 -1.79
N LEU A 352 2.04 -10.42 -2.25
CA LEU A 352 1.20 -10.38 -3.45
C LEU A 352 2.02 -10.79 -4.68
N THR A 353 3.22 -10.23 -4.84
CA THR A 353 4.15 -10.60 -5.92
C THR A 353 4.46 -12.09 -5.90
N TYR A 354 4.83 -12.65 -4.74
CA TYR A 354 5.08 -14.09 -4.59
C TYR A 354 3.88 -14.93 -5.01
N ALA A 355 2.67 -14.62 -4.52
CA ALA A 355 1.46 -15.34 -4.92
C ALA A 355 1.13 -15.21 -6.42
N GLN A 356 1.35 -14.03 -7.02
CA GLN A 356 1.15 -13.77 -8.45
C GLN A 356 2.12 -14.55 -9.36
N THR A 357 3.32 -14.91 -8.88
CA THR A 357 4.27 -15.72 -9.69
C THR A 357 3.80 -17.18 -9.90
N PHE A 358 2.85 -17.68 -9.11
CA PHE A 358 2.15 -18.96 -9.34
C PHE A 358 0.95 -18.84 -10.31
N GLU A 359 0.83 -17.72 -11.02
CA GLU A 359 -0.16 -17.48 -12.07
C GLU A 359 0.52 -17.08 -13.38
N ARG A 360 -0.09 -17.47 -14.51
CA ARG A 360 0.35 -17.10 -15.86
C ARG A 360 -0.68 -16.23 -16.59
N ILE A 361 -1.96 -16.35 -16.25
CA ILE A 361 -3.03 -15.48 -16.78
C ILE A 361 -2.94 -14.11 -16.11
N GLU A 362 -2.63 -13.07 -16.88
CA GLU A 362 -2.37 -11.73 -16.35
C GLU A 362 -3.63 -11.10 -15.73
N GLU A 363 -4.80 -11.36 -16.32
CA GLU A 363 -6.10 -10.96 -15.77
C GLU A 363 -6.31 -11.52 -14.35
N PHE A 364 -5.87 -12.75 -14.08
CA PHE A 364 -5.98 -13.37 -12.77
C PHE A 364 -5.00 -12.77 -11.75
N LYS A 365 -3.81 -12.30 -12.19
CA LYS A 365 -2.89 -11.52 -11.33
C LYS A 365 -3.45 -10.13 -11.03
N LEU A 366 -4.08 -9.46 -12.01
CA LEU A 366 -4.73 -8.17 -11.81
C LEU A 366 -5.91 -8.28 -10.84
N ASP A 367 -6.71 -9.34 -10.93
CA ASP A 367 -7.77 -9.63 -9.98
C ASP A 367 -7.24 -9.89 -8.56
N MET A 368 -6.09 -10.56 -8.40
CA MET A 368 -5.41 -10.65 -7.09
C MET A 368 -5.01 -9.29 -6.51
N LYS A 369 -4.60 -8.31 -7.33
CA LYS A 369 -4.35 -6.94 -6.83
C LYS A 369 -5.66 -6.29 -6.37
N ARG A 370 -6.69 -6.39 -7.20
CA ARG A 370 -8.06 -5.81 -7.06
C ARG A 370 -8.93 -6.46 -5.97
N LEU A 371 -8.36 -7.18 -5.01
CA LEU A 371 -9.08 -7.70 -3.85
C LEU A 371 -9.65 -6.54 -3.00
N ASN A 372 -10.84 -6.03 -3.32
CA ASN A 372 -11.48 -4.96 -2.55
C ASN A 372 -12.13 -5.54 -1.28
N VAL A 373 -11.97 -4.82 -0.16
CA VAL A 373 -12.54 -5.13 1.15
C VAL A 373 -14.07 -5.01 1.15
N GLU A 374 -14.60 -4.00 0.46
CA GLU A 374 -16.04 -3.70 0.48
C GLU A 374 -16.86 -4.76 -0.27
N ASN A 375 -16.32 -5.29 -1.39
CA ASN A 375 -16.97 -6.33 -2.18
C ASN A 375 -16.96 -7.75 -1.55
N TRP A 376 -16.24 -7.98 -0.44
CA TRP A 376 -16.18 -9.33 0.15
C TRP A 376 -17.50 -9.78 0.79
N TYR A 377 -18.35 -8.87 1.24
CA TYR A 377 -19.70 -9.22 1.71
C TYR A 377 -20.59 -9.79 0.59
N HIS A 378 -20.28 -9.49 -0.68
CA HIS A 378 -20.89 -10.12 -1.85
C HIS A 378 -20.17 -11.42 -2.31
N MET A 379 -19.02 -11.75 -1.71
CA MET A 379 -18.30 -13.02 -1.92
C MET A 379 -18.58 -14.07 -0.84
N SER A 380 -18.93 -13.65 0.38
CA SER A 380 -19.65 -14.53 1.30
C SER A 380 -21.01 -14.87 0.68
N GLU A 381 -21.28 -16.17 0.55
CA GLU A 381 -22.54 -16.69 0.02
C GLU A 381 -23.73 -16.03 0.74
N GLU A 382 -24.52 -15.18 0.05
CA GLU A 382 -25.87 -14.88 0.52
C GLU A 382 -26.57 -16.22 0.78
N PRO A 383 -27.19 -16.42 1.95
CA PRO A 383 -27.92 -17.65 2.22
C PRO A 383 -28.95 -17.87 1.10
N ILE A 384 -28.95 -19.06 0.49
CA ILE A 384 -29.94 -19.45 -0.52
C ILE A 384 -31.26 -19.85 0.18
N ASP A 385 -31.66 -19.00 1.13
CA ASP A 385 -32.90 -18.99 1.89
C ASP A 385 -33.87 -17.92 1.33
N GLN A 386 -33.63 -17.42 0.11
CA GLN A 386 -34.71 -16.86 -0.70
C GLN A 386 -35.76 -17.97 -0.86
N PRO A 387 -37.02 -17.77 -0.42
CA PRO A 387 -38.01 -18.84 -0.40
C PRO A 387 -38.24 -19.43 -1.79
N LEU A 388 -38.23 -20.76 -1.86
CA LEU A 388 -38.36 -21.55 -3.10
C LEU A 388 -39.82 -21.57 -3.63
N GLU A 389 -40.57 -20.49 -3.44
CA GLU A 389 -41.97 -20.30 -3.83
C GLU A 389 -42.09 -19.59 -5.19
N ALA A 390 -41.47 -20.18 -6.21
CA ALA A 390 -41.64 -19.77 -7.60
C ALA A 390 -41.78 -20.99 -8.52
N GLU A 391 -42.90 -21.72 -8.41
CA GLU A 391 -43.32 -22.71 -9.41
C GLU A 391 -43.64 -22.03 -10.75
N ARG A 392 -42.60 -21.69 -11.53
CA ARG A 392 -42.74 -21.26 -12.93
C ARG A 392 -41.91 -22.15 -13.84
N SER A 393 -42.55 -23.26 -14.20
CA SER A 393 -42.16 -24.14 -15.31
C SER A 393 -42.25 -23.40 -16.66
N SER A 394 -41.24 -22.62 -17.00
CA SER A 394 -40.93 -22.20 -18.37
C SER A 394 -39.43 -22.32 -18.59
N PHE A 395 -39.01 -23.19 -19.52
CA PHE A 395 -37.61 -23.48 -19.83
C PHE A 395 -37.00 -22.40 -20.74
N ASP A 396 -37.24 -21.13 -20.40
CA ASP A 396 -36.94 -19.95 -21.21
C ASP A 396 -35.77 -19.20 -20.56
N VAL A 397 -34.55 -19.51 -21.03
CA VAL A 397 -33.32 -18.93 -20.50
C VAL A 397 -33.12 -17.55 -21.12
N SER A 398 -33.67 -16.51 -20.49
CA SER A 398 -33.46 -15.14 -20.97
C SER A 398 -31.98 -14.76 -20.86
N GLU A 399 -31.43 -14.26 -21.98
CA GLU A 399 -30.00 -13.95 -22.16
C GLU A 399 -29.46 -12.82 -21.26
N THR A 400 -30.26 -12.34 -20.31
CA THR A 400 -29.99 -11.24 -19.37
C THR A 400 -29.41 -11.69 -18.02
N THR A 401 -29.10 -12.97 -17.86
CA THR A 401 -28.49 -13.53 -16.62
C THR A 401 -27.11 -14.16 -16.84
N THR A 402 -26.57 -14.06 -18.05
CA THR A 402 -25.25 -14.58 -18.46
C THR A 402 -24.08 -13.84 -17.81
N ASP A 403 -24.24 -12.57 -17.42
CA ASP A 403 -23.22 -11.79 -16.71
C ASP A 403 -22.77 -12.47 -15.40
N PHE A 404 -23.67 -13.18 -14.71
CA PHE A 404 -23.35 -13.92 -13.48
C PHE A 404 -22.43 -15.15 -13.69
N PHE A 405 -22.12 -15.53 -14.94
CA PHE A 405 -21.51 -16.83 -15.26
C PHE A 405 -20.29 -16.82 -16.20
N THR A 406 -19.93 -15.70 -16.84
CA THR A 406 -19.21 -15.77 -18.13
C THR A 406 -17.85 -15.06 -18.26
N SER A 407 -17.26 -14.49 -17.21
CA SER A 407 -15.94 -13.79 -17.34
C SER A 407 -14.97 -13.92 -16.16
N GLY A 408 -15.47 -13.85 -14.92
CA GLY A 408 -14.65 -13.65 -13.72
C GLY A 408 -13.71 -14.79 -13.34
N ASN A 409 -12.66 -14.45 -12.58
CA ASN A 409 -11.67 -15.39 -12.06
C ASN A 409 -12.31 -16.48 -11.16
N PRO A 410 -12.12 -17.79 -11.46
CA PRO A 410 -12.71 -18.88 -10.69
C PRO A 410 -12.06 -19.09 -9.33
N PHE A 411 -10.82 -18.63 -9.12
CA PHE A 411 -10.14 -18.69 -7.84
C PHE A 411 -10.73 -17.65 -6.88
N MET A 412 -10.95 -16.43 -7.36
CA MET A 412 -11.64 -15.36 -6.62
C MET A 412 -13.08 -15.78 -6.24
N SER A 413 -13.90 -16.14 -7.23
CA SER A 413 -15.31 -16.52 -7.04
C SER A 413 -15.56 -17.85 -6.32
N SER A 414 -14.50 -18.59 -5.97
CA SER A 414 -14.58 -19.77 -5.08
C SER A 414 -13.94 -19.56 -3.71
N SER A 415 -13.43 -18.34 -3.44
CA SER A 415 -12.62 -18.00 -2.25
C SER A 415 -11.48 -18.99 -2.03
N HIS A 416 -10.75 -19.30 -3.12
CA HIS A 416 -9.61 -20.21 -3.12
C HIS A 416 -8.54 -19.76 -2.09
N PRO A 417 -7.81 -20.68 -1.41
CA PRO A 417 -7.04 -20.33 -0.22
C PRO A 417 -5.94 -19.28 -0.41
N VAL A 418 -5.36 -19.16 -1.61
CA VAL A 418 -4.35 -18.13 -1.90
C VAL A 418 -5.01 -16.74 -1.89
N GLU A 419 -6.04 -16.55 -2.71
CA GLU A 419 -6.81 -15.32 -2.86
C GLU A 419 -7.48 -14.93 -1.52
N SER A 420 -8.02 -15.89 -0.77
CA SER A 420 -8.59 -15.67 0.57
C SER A 420 -7.55 -15.25 1.61
N LYS A 421 -6.29 -15.71 1.52
CA LYS A 421 -5.23 -15.29 2.47
C LYS A 421 -4.51 -14.02 2.03
N LEU A 422 -4.42 -13.73 0.73
CA LEU A 422 -4.08 -12.40 0.23
C LEU A 422 -5.11 -11.37 0.71
N TYR A 423 -6.40 -11.68 0.61
CA TYR A 423 -7.49 -10.81 1.06
C TYR A 423 -7.36 -10.44 2.54
N LEU A 424 -7.23 -11.44 3.41
CA LEU A 424 -7.07 -11.23 4.85
C LEU A 424 -5.74 -10.52 5.18
N ALA A 425 -4.66 -10.80 4.44
CA ALA A 425 -3.41 -10.05 4.58
C ALA A 425 -3.56 -8.57 4.14
N LYS A 426 -4.41 -8.27 3.15
CA LYS A 426 -4.71 -6.90 2.70
C LYS A 426 -5.59 -6.15 3.71
N ILE A 427 -6.53 -6.83 4.37
CA ILE A 427 -7.24 -6.29 5.54
C ILE A 427 -6.24 -5.95 6.64
N ALA A 428 -5.45 -6.93 7.09
CA ALA A 428 -4.47 -6.71 8.15
C ALA A 428 -3.45 -5.60 7.80
N MET A 429 -3.08 -5.47 6.52
CA MET A 429 -2.30 -4.34 6.01
C MET A 429 -3.03 -3.00 6.16
N LYS A 430 -4.32 -2.90 5.79
CA LYS A 430 -5.14 -1.67 5.96
C LYS A 430 -5.35 -1.32 7.44
N GLU A 431 -5.59 -2.31 8.29
CA GLU A 431 -5.79 -2.22 9.75
C GLU A 431 -4.51 -1.91 10.55
N ASP A 432 -3.32 -1.97 9.93
CA ASP A 432 -2.03 -1.85 10.61
C ASP A 432 -1.71 -2.98 11.61
N ASN A 433 -2.23 -4.18 11.32
CA ASN A 433 -2.14 -5.37 12.14
C ASN A 433 -0.98 -6.28 11.65
N VAL A 434 0.25 -5.92 12.03
CA VAL A 434 1.48 -6.62 11.59
C VAL A 434 1.47 -8.10 12.00
N GLU A 435 1.02 -8.41 13.21
CA GLU A 435 0.90 -9.77 13.72
C GLU A 435 -0.11 -10.60 12.92
N GLY A 436 -1.29 -10.03 12.63
CA GLY A 436 -2.32 -10.63 11.78
C GLY A 436 -1.82 -10.87 10.35
N PHE A 437 -1.14 -9.88 9.76
CA PHE A 437 -0.50 -10.02 8.46
C PHE A 437 0.52 -11.17 8.45
N LYS A 438 1.40 -11.26 9.46
CA LYS A 438 2.40 -12.34 9.58
C LYS A 438 1.74 -13.71 9.66
N ILE A 439 0.66 -13.86 10.44
CA ILE A 439 -0.14 -15.10 10.51
C ILE A 439 -0.74 -15.47 9.14
N HIS A 440 -1.26 -14.50 8.39
CA HIS A 440 -1.84 -14.74 7.07
C HIS A 440 -0.78 -15.08 6.02
N ARG A 441 0.39 -14.42 6.04
CA ARG A 441 1.56 -14.76 5.21
C ARG A 441 2.01 -16.20 5.45
N THR A 442 2.30 -16.59 6.69
CA THR A 442 2.73 -17.96 7.02
C THR A 442 1.67 -19.01 6.62
N THR A 443 0.38 -18.67 6.75
CA THR A 443 -0.71 -19.55 6.30
C THR A 443 -0.73 -19.73 4.78
N LEU A 444 -0.51 -18.66 4.01
CA LEU A 444 -0.43 -18.68 2.54
C LEU A 444 0.81 -19.45 2.07
N MET A 445 1.98 -19.17 2.66
CA MET A 445 3.23 -19.87 2.33
C MET A 445 3.09 -21.38 2.51
N ARG A 446 2.58 -21.83 3.65
CA ARG A 446 2.32 -23.26 3.93
C ARG A 446 1.35 -23.92 2.94
N TYR A 447 0.51 -23.14 2.24
CA TYR A 447 -0.35 -23.66 1.18
C TYR A 447 0.39 -23.83 -0.15
N LEU A 448 1.27 -22.87 -0.50
CA LEU A 448 2.08 -22.90 -1.73
C LEU A 448 3.32 -23.80 -1.61
N GLU A 449 3.81 -24.08 -0.41
CA GLU A 449 5.06 -24.81 -0.18
C GLU A 449 5.15 -26.15 -0.93
N PRO A 450 4.14 -27.04 -0.88
CA PRO A 450 4.22 -28.32 -1.59
C PRO A 450 4.22 -28.17 -3.12
N GLN A 451 3.75 -27.03 -3.64
CA GLN A 451 3.85 -26.71 -5.06
C GLN A 451 5.24 -26.17 -5.41
N TYR A 452 5.81 -25.31 -4.56
CA TYR A 452 7.20 -24.85 -4.69
C TYR A 452 8.19 -26.03 -4.65
N GLU A 453 8.04 -26.93 -3.68
CA GLU A 453 8.88 -28.15 -3.55
C GLU A 453 8.76 -29.06 -4.78
N ALA A 454 7.56 -29.22 -5.34
CA ALA A 454 7.34 -30.02 -6.55
C ALA A 454 7.99 -29.39 -7.81
N ILE A 455 7.89 -28.06 -7.97
CA ILE A 455 8.55 -27.34 -9.06
C ILE A 455 10.08 -27.44 -8.93
N GLU A 456 10.62 -27.28 -7.72
CA GLU A 456 12.06 -27.39 -7.47
C GLU A 456 12.60 -28.80 -7.71
N ALA A 457 11.86 -29.85 -7.32
CA ALA A 457 12.24 -31.23 -7.58
C ALA A 457 12.24 -31.54 -9.10
N ALA A 458 11.15 -31.24 -9.80
CA ALA A 458 11.04 -31.52 -11.23
C ALA A 458 12.02 -30.68 -12.07
N SER A 459 12.25 -29.41 -11.70
CA SER A 459 13.30 -28.57 -12.31
C SER A 459 14.68 -29.20 -12.14
N LYS A 460 15.00 -29.69 -10.93
CA LYS A 460 16.30 -30.33 -10.67
C LYS A 460 16.49 -31.59 -11.51
N ASP A 461 15.53 -32.51 -11.52
CA ASP A 461 15.68 -33.79 -12.21
C ASP A 461 15.74 -33.60 -13.75
N LEU A 462 14.99 -32.64 -14.28
CA LEU A 462 15.10 -32.17 -15.66
C LEU A 462 16.48 -31.56 -15.97
N VAL A 463 17.00 -30.67 -15.11
CA VAL A 463 18.31 -30.03 -15.30
C VAL A 463 19.45 -31.04 -15.22
N ASP A 464 19.39 -32.01 -14.30
CA ASP A 464 20.41 -33.06 -14.19
C ASP A 464 20.39 -33.97 -15.44
N PHE A 465 19.22 -34.31 -15.99
CA PHE A 465 19.08 -34.99 -17.30
C PHE A 465 19.64 -34.14 -18.46
N ILE A 466 19.29 -32.85 -18.54
CA ILE A 466 19.80 -31.95 -19.58
C ILE A 466 21.32 -31.91 -19.54
N LYS A 467 21.93 -31.80 -18.34
CA LYS A 467 23.40 -31.82 -18.17
C LYS A 467 24.05 -33.12 -18.65
N ILE A 468 23.39 -34.27 -18.44
CA ILE A 468 23.86 -35.57 -18.93
C ILE A 468 23.90 -35.62 -20.46
N GLU A 469 23.01 -34.91 -21.16
CA GLU A 469 22.87 -34.91 -22.61
C GLU A 469 23.39 -33.65 -23.34
N LYS A 470 23.82 -32.61 -22.61
CA LYS A 470 24.43 -31.36 -23.10
C LYS A 470 25.95 -31.53 -23.32
N ARG A 471 26.30 -32.58 -24.05
CA ARG A 471 27.65 -33.07 -24.36
C ARG A 471 27.85 -33.29 -25.86
N LEU A 472 29.09 -33.52 -26.28
CA LEU A 472 29.39 -33.90 -27.67
C LEU A 472 28.67 -35.22 -28.02
N ASP A 473 28.08 -35.27 -29.22
CA ASP A 473 27.23 -36.38 -29.72
C ASP A 473 25.99 -36.67 -28.85
N GLY A 474 25.66 -35.78 -27.90
CA GLY A 474 24.54 -35.90 -26.97
C GLY A 474 23.24 -35.34 -27.53
N PHE A 475 22.10 -35.71 -26.92
CA PHE A 475 20.79 -35.27 -27.41
C PHE A 475 20.60 -33.75 -27.41
N PHE A 476 21.28 -33.02 -26.52
CA PHE A 476 21.29 -31.55 -26.49
C PHE A 476 22.60 -30.91 -26.99
N ASP A 477 23.41 -31.61 -27.80
CA ASP A 477 24.62 -31.04 -28.41
C ASP A 477 24.31 -29.71 -29.14
N PRO A 478 24.94 -28.58 -28.77
CA PRO A 478 24.76 -27.30 -29.45
C PRO A 478 25.22 -27.28 -30.92
N ARG A 479 26.07 -28.24 -31.34
CA ARG A 479 26.73 -28.25 -32.65
C ARG A 479 26.14 -29.26 -33.64
N GLU A 480 25.31 -30.21 -33.21
CA GLU A 480 24.78 -31.26 -34.09
C GLU A 480 23.28 -31.15 -34.36
N TYR A 481 22.94 -31.34 -35.65
CA TYR A 481 21.57 -31.33 -36.18
C TYR A 481 21.13 -32.71 -36.71
N HIS A 482 21.83 -33.79 -36.39
CA HIS A 482 21.68 -35.12 -37.04
C HIS A 482 21.39 -36.27 -36.05
N ARG A 483 20.61 -35.96 -35.02
CA ARG A 483 20.02 -36.90 -34.06
C ARG A 483 19.33 -38.07 -34.78
N SER A 484 19.94 -39.25 -34.73
CA SER A 484 19.36 -40.48 -35.28
C SER A 484 19.47 -41.63 -34.27
N ARG A 485 18.37 -42.39 -34.08
CA ARG A 485 18.21 -43.44 -33.06
C ARG A 485 18.21 -42.95 -31.58
N CYS A 486 17.77 -41.74 -31.33
CA CYS A 486 17.62 -41.15 -30.00
C CYS A 486 16.22 -41.34 -29.38
N LEU A 487 15.52 -42.45 -29.67
CA LEU A 487 14.11 -42.61 -29.26
C LEU A 487 13.96 -42.69 -27.74
N ASP A 488 14.76 -43.53 -27.07
CA ASP A 488 14.63 -43.75 -25.63
C ASP A 488 14.95 -42.46 -24.83
N THR A 489 15.97 -41.71 -25.26
CA THR A 489 16.32 -40.38 -24.72
C THR A 489 15.23 -39.34 -24.97
N ALA A 490 14.55 -39.39 -26.13
CA ALA A 490 13.43 -38.49 -26.42
C ALA A 490 12.17 -38.83 -25.60
N ASN A 491 11.96 -40.12 -25.28
CA ASN A 491 10.90 -40.56 -24.37
C ASN A 491 11.15 -40.01 -22.95
N GLU A 492 12.37 -40.19 -22.42
CA GLU A 492 12.80 -39.70 -21.11
C GLU A 492 12.70 -38.17 -21.01
N ALA A 493 13.19 -37.47 -22.04
CA ALA A 493 13.05 -36.02 -22.16
C ALA A 493 11.58 -35.57 -22.07
N MET A 494 10.68 -36.22 -22.84
CA MET A 494 9.26 -35.85 -22.87
C MET A 494 8.58 -36.06 -21.51
N VAL A 495 8.86 -37.18 -20.82
CA VAL A 495 8.31 -37.45 -19.48
C VAL A 495 8.77 -36.37 -18.48
N LEU A 496 10.06 -36.04 -18.44
CA LEU A 496 10.57 -34.99 -17.54
C LEU A 496 9.99 -33.60 -17.86
N LEU A 497 9.69 -33.31 -19.13
CA LEU A 497 9.04 -32.07 -19.55
C LEU A 497 7.57 -32.02 -19.13
N GLU A 498 6.85 -33.14 -19.22
CA GLU A 498 5.46 -33.29 -18.76
C GLU A 498 5.36 -33.19 -17.23
N ASP A 499 6.26 -33.87 -16.50
CA ASP A 499 6.35 -33.80 -15.04
C ASP A 499 6.66 -32.37 -14.57
N TYR A 500 7.64 -31.69 -15.18
CA TYR A 500 7.94 -30.29 -14.86
C TYR A 500 6.76 -29.37 -15.17
N ALA A 501 6.11 -29.51 -16.32
CA ALA A 501 4.90 -28.75 -16.65
C ALA A 501 3.76 -28.98 -15.65
N SER A 502 3.58 -30.23 -15.19
CA SER A 502 2.55 -30.61 -14.22
C SER A 502 2.77 -29.99 -12.84
N SER A 503 4.03 -29.77 -12.43
CA SER A 503 4.38 -29.20 -11.12
C SER A 503 3.83 -27.78 -10.91
N PHE A 504 3.65 -27.02 -12.00
CA PHE A 504 3.03 -25.68 -11.97
C PHE A 504 1.50 -25.71 -11.84
N ALA A 505 0.85 -26.87 -11.82
CA ALA A 505 -0.60 -26.97 -11.69
C ALA A 505 -1.08 -26.58 -10.28
N ARG A 506 -1.91 -25.53 -10.20
CA ARG A 506 -2.52 -25.07 -8.95
C ARG A 506 -3.31 -26.19 -8.26
N ARG A 507 -3.18 -26.31 -6.94
CA ARG A 507 -3.96 -27.24 -6.11
C ARG A 507 -5.46 -26.85 -6.10
N LEU A 508 -6.29 -27.58 -6.83
CA LEU A 508 -7.72 -27.25 -6.95
C LEU A 508 -8.60 -27.89 -5.85
N GLU A 509 -9.19 -27.06 -4.99
CA GLU A 509 -10.18 -27.45 -3.97
C GLU A 509 -11.58 -27.76 -4.55
N ARG A 510 -12.50 -28.31 -3.74
CA ARG A 510 -13.85 -28.69 -4.20
C ARG A 510 -14.67 -27.49 -4.70
N LYS A 511 -14.66 -26.35 -3.98
CA LYS A 511 -15.36 -25.13 -4.43
C LYS A 511 -14.77 -24.61 -5.75
N THR A 512 -13.45 -24.53 -5.86
CA THR A 512 -12.73 -24.09 -7.07
C THR A 512 -12.96 -25.02 -8.27
N LYS A 513 -12.96 -26.34 -8.07
CA LYS A 513 -13.33 -27.32 -9.12
C LYS A 513 -14.75 -27.12 -9.65
N LEU A 514 -15.70 -26.77 -8.79
CA LEU A 514 -17.08 -26.46 -9.19
C LEU A 514 -17.16 -25.12 -9.95
N ALA A 515 -16.44 -24.09 -9.50
CA ALA A 515 -16.37 -22.80 -10.20
C ALA A 515 -15.74 -22.93 -11.60
N ILE A 516 -14.60 -23.63 -11.72
CA ILE A 516 -13.97 -23.95 -13.01
C ILE A 516 -14.94 -24.77 -13.88
N ARG A 517 -15.66 -25.75 -13.31
CA ARG A 517 -16.58 -26.59 -14.09
C ARG A 517 -17.74 -25.82 -14.72
N LYS A 518 -18.25 -24.75 -14.06
CA LYS A 518 -19.27 -23.84 -14.63
C LYS A 518 -18.79 -23.19 -15.94
N GLN A 519 -17.53 -22.75 -15.99
CA GLN A 519 -16.94 -22.05 -17.15
C GLN A 519 -15.82 -22.85 -17.86
N LYS A 520 -15.93 -24.19 -17.87
CA LYS A 520 -14.82 -25.11 -18.27
C LYS A 520 -14.15 -24.73 -19.59
N LEU A 521 -14.94 -24.53 -20.66
CA LEU A 521 -14.41 -24.21 -21.99
C LEU A 521 -13.65 -22.88 -22.02
N LEU A 522 -14.15 -21.85 -21.33
CA LEU A 522 -13.50 -20.55 -21.24
C LEU A 522 -12.19 -20.67 -20.45
N PHE A 523 -12.22 -21.36 -19.30
CA PHE A 523 -11.04 -21.58 -18.47
C PHE A 523 -9.93 -22.33 -19.22
N GLU A 524 -10.28 -23.44 -19.89
CA GLU A 524 -9.34 -24.21 -20.70
C GLU A 524 -8.78 -23.37 -21.86
N SER A 525 -9.64 -22.67 -22.62
CA SER A 525 -9.20 -21.83 -23.74
C SER A 525 -8.23 -20.70 -23.34
N ARG A 526 -8.29 -20.21 -22.10
CA ARG A 526 -7.34 -19.19 -21.58
C ARG A 526 -5.95 -19.78 -21.34
N TYR A 527 -5.85 -21.01 -20.82
CA TYR A 527 -4.56 -21.70 -20.66
C TYR A 527 -4.04 -22.27 -21.98
N ASP A 528 -4.91 -22.86 -22.82
CA ASP A 528 -4.57 -23.36 -24.17
C ASP A 528 -3.98 -22.29 -25.10
N ALA A 529 -4.24 -21.00 -24.81
CA ALA A 529 -3.71 -19.87 -25.56
C ALA A 529 -2.29 -19.45 -25.12
N LEU A 530 -1.78 -19.91 -23.98
CA LEU A 530 -0.48 -19.49 -23.44
C LEU A 530 0.72 -20.17 -24.16
N PRO A 531 1.93 -19.58 -24.09
CA PRO A 531 3.10 -20.11 -24.83
C PRO A 531 3.44 -21.54 -24.46
N ARG A 532 3.49 -21.89 -23.16
CA ARG A 532 3.79 -23.26 -22.67
C ARG A 532 2.89 -24.32 -23.29
N GLU A 533 1.57 -24.14 -23.25
CA GLU A 533 0.59 -25.07 -23.80
C GLU A 533 0.73 -25.20 -25.33
N GLN A 534 1.10 -24.13 -26.04
CA GLN A 534 1.42 -24.19 -27.47
C GLN A 534 2.75 -24.94 -27.73
N LEU A 535 3.77 -24.70 -26.90
CA LEU A 535 5.09 -25.33 -27.01
C LEU A 535 5.04 -26.82 -26.68
N LEU A 536 4.32 -27.24 -25.63
CA LEU A 536 4.15 -28.65 -25.26
C LEU A 536 3.48 -29.47 -26.38
N ARG A 537 2.36 -28.98 -26.94
CA ARG A 537 1.73 -29.61 -28.13
C ARG A 537 2.66 -29.61 -29.34
N SER A 538 3.55 -28.62 -29.46
CA SER A 538 4.55 -28.56 -30.54
C SER A 538 5.73 -29.52 -30.30
N CYS A 539 6.05 -29.85 -29.04
CA CYS A 539 6.97 -30.92 -28.66
C CYS A 539 6.34 -32.27 -28.98
N GLU A 540 5.15 -32.56 -28.42
CA GLU A 540 4.36 -33.78 -28.65
C GLU A 540 4.22 -34.11 -30.15
N MET A 541 3.76 -33.14 -30.95
CA MET A 541 3.65 -33.31 -32.41
C MET A 541 5.00 -33.56 -33.09
N SER A 542 6.08 -32.93 -32.64
CA SER A 542 7.42 -33.14 -33.21
C SER A 542 8.01 -34.49 -32.82
N TYR A 543 7.72 -34.97 -31.61
CA TYR A 543 8.07 -36.28 -31.08
C TYR A 543 7.33 -37.40 -31.83
N GLU A 544 5.99 -37.33 -31.95
CA GLU A 544 5.18 -38.29 -32.72
C GLU A 544 5.68 -38.46 -34.17
N LYS A 545 6.11 -37.36 -34.79
CA LYS A 545 6.55 -37.31 -36.19
C LYS A 545 8.07 -37.52 -36.34
N GLN A 546 8.77 -37.78 -35.23
CA GLN A 546 10.22 -38.01 -35.15
C GLN A 546 11.05 -36.88 -35.79
N TRP A 547 10.55 -35.65 -35.68
CA TRP A 547 11.20 -34.43 -36.15
C TRP A 547 12.18 -33.89 -35.11
N TRP A 548 13.21 -34.67 -34.77
CA TRP A 548 14.06 -34.47 -33.58
C TRP A 548 14.66 -33.07 -33.42
N ASN A 549 14.97 -32.36 -34.51
CA ASN A 549 15.43 -30.98 -34.42
C ASN A 549 14.31 -30.03 -33.96
N ARG A 550 13.11 -30.13 -34.54
CA ARG A 550 11.94 -29.37 -34.09
C ARG A 550 11.51 -29.73 -32.68
N PHE A 551 11.67 -31.01 -32.29
CA PHE A 551 11.44 -31.44 -30.93
C PHE A 551 12.34 -30.68 -29.97
N VAL A 552 13.67 -30.74 -30.16
CA VAL A 552 14.63 -30.02 -29.30
C VAL A 552 14.44 -28.49 -29.37
N ASP A 553 14.19 -27.92 -30.55
CA ASP A 553 13.93 -26.48 -30.71
C ASP A 553 12.69 -26.00 -29.94
N ASN A 554 11.67 -26.85 -29.78
CA ASN A 554 10.47 -26.55 -28.99
C ASN A 554 10.69 -26.88 -27.51
N TYR A 555 11.46 -27.94 -27.22
CA TYR A 555 11.83 -28.38 -25.89
C TYR A 555 12.60 -27.30 -25.13
N LYS A 556 13.69 -26.77 -25.72
CA LYS A 556 14.49 -25.67 -25.15
C LYS A 556 13.57 -24.53 -24.69
N LYS A 557 12.69 -24.06 -25.59
CA LYS A 557 11.72 -22.97 -25.33
C LYS A 557 10.67 -23.31 -24.28
N ALA A 558 10.22 -24.56 -24.20
CA ALA A 558 9.25 -25.00 -23.20
C ALA A 558 9.88 -25.00 -21.80
N VAL A 559 11.14 -25.43 -21.69
CA VAL A 559 11.93 -25.32 -20.47
C VAL A 559 12.21 -23.84 -20.13
N ASP A 560 12.61 -23.01 -21.09
CA ASP A 560 12.87 -21.58 -20.88
C ASP A 560 11.65 -20.82 -20.32
N ASP A 561 10.42 -21.12 -20.80
CA ASP A 561 9.16 -20.58 -20.26
C ASP A 561 8.92 -21.00 -18.80
N MET A 562 9.20 -22.26 -18.48
CA MET A 562 9.04 -22.82 -17.13
C MET A 562 10.09 -22.27 -16.16
N ASP A 563 11.35 -22.23 -16.57
CA ASP A 563 12.45 -21.66 -15.79
C ASP A 563 12.27 -20.15 -15.58
N THR A 564 11.76 -19.41 -16.57
CA THR A 564 11.39 -18.00 -16.40
C THR A 564 10.35 -17.83 -15.27
N GLN A 565 9.36 -18.72 -15.18
CA GLN A 565 8.39 -18.69 -14.08
C GLN A 565 9.03 -19.13 -12.74
N PHE A 566 9.84 -20.19 -12.73
CA PHE A 566 10.46 -20.72 -11.52
C PHE A 566 11.47 -19.74 -10.90
N LEU A 567 12.31 -19.10 -11.72
CA LEU A 567 13.22 -18.04 -11.28
C LEU A 567 12.45 -16.83 -10.73
N ALA A 568 11.32 -16.45 -11.34
CA ALA A 568 10.46 -15.40 -10.79
C ALA A 568 9.86 -15.78 -9.42
N ILE A 569 9.41 -17.04 -9.24
CA ILE A 569 8.94 -17.56 -7.95
C ILE A 569 10.07 -17.49 -6.90
N ARG A 570 11.29 -17.95 -7.24
CA ARG A 570 12.45 -17.95 -6.33
C ARG A 570 12.90 -16.53 -5.97
N GLU A 571 12.87 -15.60 -6.92
CA GLU A 571 13.25 -14.20 -6.70
C GLU A 571 12.21 -13.44 -5.85
N ALA A 572 10.91 -13.69 -6.06
CA ALA A 572 9.87 -13.17 -5.17
C ALA A 572 9.97 -13.77 -3.76
N ARG A 573 10.31 -15.07 -3.64
CA ARG A 573 10.55 -15.75 -2.35
C ARG A 573 11.74 -15.15 -1.58
N LYS A 574 12.85 -14.85 -2.25
CA LYS A 574 14.01 -14.15 -1.64
C LYS A 574 13.62 -12.81 -1.01
N LYS A 575 12.69 -12.08 -1.64
CA LYS A 575 12.21 -10.76 -1.20
C LYS A 575 11.13 -10.80 -0.11
N LEU A 576 10.54 -11.97 0.16
CA LEU A 576 9.34 -12.13 0.99
C LEU A 576 9.48 -11.67 2.46
N TYR A 577 10.73 -11.56 2.94
CA TYR A 577 11.10 -11.09 4.28
C TYR A 577 11.99 -9.83 4.29
N ALA A 578 12.15 -9.16 3.14
CA ALA A 578 13.07 -8.01 3.00
C ALA A 578 12.64 -6.75 3.79
N TRP A 579 11.45 -6.74 4.36
CA TRP A 579 10.86 -5.63 5.13
C TRP A 579 10.42 -6.05 6.54
N ASP A 580 10.89 -7.22 7.01
CA ASP A 580 10.73 -7.67 8.40
C ASP A 580 11.94 -7.25 9.24
N LEU A 581 11.70 -6.99 10.52
CA LEU A 581 12.75 -6.89 11.53
C LEU A 581 13.51 -8.21 11.62
N GLN A 582 14.83 -8.18 11.44
CA GLN A 582 15.71 -9.36 11.50
C GLN A 582 15.57 -10.14 12.81
N SER A 583 15.24 -9.47 13.91
CA SER A 583 14.97 -10.06 15.22
C SER A 583 13.67 -10.87 15.30
N THR A 584 12.75 -10.70 14.34
CA THR A 584 11.45 -11.39 14.29
C THR A 584 11.39 -12.50 13.23
N VAL A 585 12.28 -12.49 12.23
CA VAL A 585 12.37 -13.52 11.19
C VAL A 585 12.85 -14.84 11.81
N ARG A 586 11.92 -15.78 12.03
CA ARG A 586 12.21 -17.12 12.56
C ARG A 586 12.42 -18.19 11.49
N GLU A 587 12.10 -17.90 10.23
CA GLU A 587 12.34 -18.83 9.13
C GLU A 587 13.83 -18.81 8.76
N THR A 588 14.44 -20.00 8.70
CA THR A 588 15.87 -20.15 8.42
C THR A 588 16.23 -19.55 7.07
N ALA A 589 17.27 -18.72 7.06
CA ALA A 589 17.72 -17.96 5.91
C ALA A 589 17.81 -18.82 4.63
N PHE A 590 17.31 -18.26 3.52
CA PHE A 590 17.37 -18.86 2.19
C PHE A 590 18.83 -19.16 1.83
N MET A 591 19.19 -20.44 1.85
CA MET A 591 20.51 -20.89 1.37
C MET A 591 20.55 -20.73 -0.16
N PRO A 592 21.53 -20.01 -0.73
CA PRO A 592 21.70 -19.93 -2.17
C PRO A 592 21.88 -21.34 -2.77
N ARG A 593 20.88 -21.81 -3.53
CA ARG A 593 20.93 -23.08 -4.25
C ARG A 593 21.34 -22.84 -5.70
N ALA A 594 22.15 -23.74 -6.26
CA ALA A 594 22.86 -23.57 -7.52
C ALA A 594 21.99 -23.67 -8.81
N LEU A 595 20.73 -23.22 -8.75
CA LEU A 595 19.76 -23.17 -9.86
C LEU A 595 19.21 -21.73 -10.03
N ASP A 596 20.03 -20.72 -9.69
CA ASP A 596 19.68 -19.30 -9.75
C ASP A 596 19.78 -18.69 -11.16
N GLU A 597 20.17 -19.48 -12.16
CA GLU A 597 20.45 -19.06 -13.55
C GLU A 597 19.69 -19.95 -14.54
N MET A 598 19.38 -19.41 -15.73
CA MET A 598 18.77 -20.17 -16.84
C MET A 598 19.80 -21.09 -17.50
N ILE A 599 19.33 -22.14 -18.18
CA ILE A 599 20.18 -23.06 -18.95
C ILE A 599 20.77 -22.33 -20.17
N ASP A 600 22.09 -22.09 -20.16
CA ASP A 600 22.80 -21.66 -21.38
C ASP A 600 22.93 -22.83 -22.35
N TRP A 601 21.97 -22.92 -23.27
CA TRP A 601 21.85 -23.97 -24.27
C TRP A 601 22.97 -24.05 -25.32
N GLU A 602 23.91 -23.12 -25.35
CA GLU A 602 24.95 -23.02 -26.39
C GLU A 602 26.36 -23.42 -25.90
N THR A 603 26.57 -23.55 -24.59
CA THR A 603 27.77 -24.16 -23.99
C THR A 603 27.60 -25.66 -23.77
N TYR A 604 28.69 -26.41 -23.84
CA TYR A 604 28.75 -27.76 -23.25
C TYR A 604 28.88 -27.64 -21.73
N GLU A 605 28.28 -28.58 -21.00
CA GLU A 605 28.59 -28.74 -19.58
C GLU A 605 30.03 -29.25 -19.40
N PRO A 606 30.69 -28.96 -18.25
CA PRO A 606 31.93 -29.63 -17.89
C PRO A 606 31.70 -31.13 -17.76
N ASP A 607 32.46 -31.97 -18.49
CA ASP A 607 32.29 -33.42 -18.41
C ASP A 607 32.77 -33.96 -17.05
N MET A 608 31.82 -34.11 -16.13
CA MET A 608 32.07 -34.58 -14.77
C MET A 608 32.48 -36.05 -14.71
N ARG A 609 32.28 -36.84 -15.78
CA ARG A 609 32.67 -38.26 -15.85
C ARG A 609 34.18 -38.44 -15.82
N VAL A 610 34.93 -37.46 -16.34
CA VAL A 610 36.41 -37.44 -16.33
C VAL A 610 36.99 -37.44 -14.90
N ASN A 611 36.21 -37.06 -13.88
CA ASN A 611 36.64 -37.12 -12.49
C ASN A 611 36.50 -38.50 -11.82
N GLU A 612 35.83 -39.48 -12.43
CA GLU A 612 35.73 -40.84 -11.85
C GLU A 612 37.06 -41.60 -11.95
N GLU A 613 37.79 -41.51 -13.06
CA GLU A 613 39.17 -42.03 -13.16
C GLU A 613 40.11 -41.36 -12.13
N TRP A 614 39.92 -40.07 -11.83
CA TRP A 614 40.69 -39.37 -10.79
C TRP A 614 40.36 -39.81 -9.36
N LEU A 615 39.19 -40.41 -9.13
CA LEU A 615 38.82 -41.03 -7.86
C LEU A 615 39.42 -42.44 -7.73
N GLU A 616 39.46 -43.23 -8.80
CA GLU A 616 40.24 -44.48 -8.81
C GLU A 616 41.74 -44.18 -8.61
N TYR A 617 42.32 -43.17 -9.26
CA TYR A 617 43.74 -42.86 -9.10
C TYR A 617 44.12 -42.50 -7.64
N ARG A 618 43.16 -42.00 -6.83
CA ARG A 618 43.35 -41.77 -5.38
C ARG A 618 43.14 -43.02 -4.52
N SER A 619 42.40 -44.03 -4.97
CA SER A 619 42.23 -45.27 -4.20
C SER A 619 43.51 -46.14 -4.25
N TYR A 620 44.19 -46.19 -5.40
CA TYR A 620 45.49 -46.84 -5.53
C TYR A 620 46.59 -46.17 -4.68
N ALA A 621 46.63 -44.82 -4.66
CA ALA A 621 47.64 -44.06 -3.91
C ALA A 621 47.62 -44.27 -2.38
N ASN A 622 46.51 -44.77 -1.82
CA ASN A 622 46.37 -45.04 -0.39
C ASN A 622 46.71 -46.49 0.02
N ASN A 623 46.98 -47.39 -0.94
CA ASN A 623 47.29 -48.80 -0.64
C ASN A 623 48.79 -49.13 -0.65
N GLU A 624 49.66 -48.30 -1.25
CA GLU A 624 51.11 -48.55 -1.31
C GLU A 624 51.90 -48.05 -0.07
N SER A 625 51.22 -47.53 0.97
CA SER A 625 51.85 -46.90 2.14
C SER A 625 51.72 -47.68 3.45
N LEU A 626 51.26 -48.94 3.41
CA LEU A 626 50.97 -49.75 4.61
C LEU A 626 51.75 -51.09 4.72
N GLU A 627 52.76 -51.31 3.88
CA GLU A 627 53.66 -52.47 3.94
C GLU A 627 55.13 -52.09 4.15
N HIS A 628 55.52 -51.41 5.25
CA HIS A 628 56.92 -51.38 5.74
C HIS A 628 57.08 -50.81 7.17
N GLU A 629 56.55 -51.48 8.21
CA GLU A 629 57.04 -51.29 9.60
C GLU A 629 56.66 -52.48 10.52
N TYR A 630 57.40 -53.59 10.41
CA TYR A 630 57.34 -54.71 11.36
C TYR A 630 58.72 -55.38 11.49
N ASP A 631 59.61 -54.76 12.26
CA ASP A 631 60.80 -55.40 12.82
C ASP A 631 61.30 -54.60 14.03
N HIS A 632 60.91 -55.00 15.25
CA HIS A 632 61.81 -55.17 16.40
C HIS A 632 61.06 -55.64 17.67
N GLU A 633 61.56 -56.75 18.23
CA GLU A 633 61.68 -57.11 19.65
C GLU A 633 60.59 -56.67 20.67
N SER A 634 59.94 -57.66 21.28
CA SER A 634 59.87 -57.71 22.76
C SER A 634 59.59 -59.13 23.25
N ASP A 635 60.50 -59.67 24.05
CA ASP A 635 60.36 -60.99 24.68
C ASP A 635 60.78 -60.91 26.17
N LEU A 636 60.11 -61.70 27.01
CA LEU A 636 60.44 -61.99 28.42
C LEU A 636 60.67 -60.83 29.41
N ASN A 637 59.64 -60.53 30.22
CA ASN A 637 59.58 -60.65 31.71
C ASN A 637 58.59 -59.63 32.33
N ASN A 638 57.93 -59.78 33.49
CA ASN A 638 57.61 -60.83 34.49
C ASN A 638 57.48 -60.08 35.84
N HIS A 639 56.60 -60.55 36.74
CA HIS A 639 56.17 -59.90 38.01
C HIS A 639 55.35 -58.60 37.86
N GLY A 640 54.37 -58.30 38.71
CA GLY A 640 53.72 -59.16 39.72
C GLY A 640 53.04 -58.40 40.87
N TRP A 641 51.89 -58.91 41.33
CA TRP A 641 51.24 -58.66 42.64
C TRP A 641 50.89 -57.20 43.04
N ALA A 642 49.60 -56.89 43.16
CA ALA A 642 48.92 -56.72 44.47
C ALA A 642 47.50 -56.11 44.32
N SER A 643 46.62 -56.40 45.27
CA SER A 643 45.31 -55.73 45.45
C SER A 643 45.41 -54.64 46.51
N VAL A 644 44.49 -53.66 46.50
CA VAL A 644 43.69 -53.22 47.67
C VAL A 644 42.70 -52.14 47.24
N GLU A 645 41.48 -52.22 47.80
CA GLU A 645 40.36 -51.23 47.82
C GLU A 645 39.96 -50.54 46.50
#